data_AF-A0A0F2SAP6-F1
#
_entry.id   AF-A0A0F2SAP6-F1
#
_cell.length_a   1.000
_cell.length_b   1.000
_cell.length_c   1.000
_cell.angle_alpha   90.00
_cell.angle_beta   90.00
_cell.angle_gamma   90.00
#
_symmetry.space_group_name_H-M   'P 1'
#
loop_
_entity.id
_entity.type
_entity.pdbx_description
1 polymer ?
#
loop_
_entity_poly.entity_id
_entity_poly.type
_entity_poly.pdbx_seq_one_letter_code
_entity_poly.pdbx_strand_id
1 'polypeptide(L)'
;MDKLALKNYAVNAQKKLTEQVRQKAFQIGITAQSFTEFKQEMSHIILSDIPQEKALKLQRDKLIKEIEQKGYDQVIAEIAYTWFNRFIALRFMEVNDYLPKGGRVLPSIDPNSVEPDVIIHQCNELNEFLPFMFETISDYTELIFPNNLLKDGSVIRELVTAIPEEDWKEVEVISWLHQYYISEKKDKVFADLKNNKKITKENIPAATQLFTPKWIVQYMVENSLGRLWLESHPNQDLKGQWKYYIEEAAQEPEVQRELETLINPDLNPLDIKVLDPCCGSGHILVYAFELLYEIYTSYGYMEADVPKLILENNLYGLDIDDRAAQLASFAVMMKARSKNRGIFKENIKLNICAIQESNWMGDEVRKILVDREAMKLEQNRQQDLISYLVNTFRDAKEFGSILDVRELELEFLDQRLDKIKNSVARDSLEVAYRDIILEKLPGILLQVKIMGSKYHVVCTNPPYMGRKGMNPRLSDYIDKNFANSKSDLFAVFIEKCLEDCMKNGYISMVTQHSWMFLSSMEKLREKIFSNLLISSMNHLGPRAFEEIGGQVVQATAFVLRNCLVQNAIGTYVRLVDYNSAEAKENKFHDRANWFRADKRVFKKIPGSPIAYWASPRILAIFEHGIPLDHFAEVKRGMTTSDNNRFLRYWHEVAITTIFKQAHNELEALESRAKWFPYSKGGGYRKWYGYLDHVINWEDSGKEVIAYAKTINKSYTRTIVNMSYYYLPSVGFSYITSGPFSMRWIPEGCLYDSGGPGVFADEDKRLFILGCLNSKPARTIFKLLNPTINLQIADVVRLPLPNSIENIYKDPNYNRSVRELIRLAKNDWDSFETSWDFISHPFVRHKFNTLEESYNQWSAFSEENFNSLKTKEEEINNIFIQAYGLQDELTPEIEETEVTINKADQERDIKSYISYAVGCILGRYSLDEEGLVFAGGKFDPQRYKVFKAEDDGILPVLGDPYFEDDIVTRFVKFVEVTFGRNTMAANLDYIAESIGRKVNETSKDCIRRYFLKEFYKNHVQIYKKRPIYWLFTSGKEQGFNALVYMHRYDRNTVSRVRTDYLHPLQNKLEAECLRLKQVLVSEDSPPEKAKTTKRLKALTKQMDELKKYDEVIHNLADQQIEIDLDDGVVVNYAKLAKVLTKI
;
A
#
# COMPACT_ATOMS: atom_id res chain seq x y z
N MET A 1 -17.82 4.12 21.35
CA MET A 1 -16.63 3.27 21.29
C MET A 1 -15.37 4.08 21.07
N ASP A 2 -14.53 4.16 22.10
CA ASP A 2 -13.20 4.78 22.06
C ASP A 2 -12.17 3.81 21.44
N LYS A 3 -12.05 3.87 20.11
CA LYS A 3 -11.14 3.01 19.34
C LYS A 3 -9.66 3.22 19.73
N LEU A 4 -9.27 4.40 20.20
CA LEU A 4 -7.89 4.69 20.59
C LEU A 4 -7.53 3.99 21.90
N ALA A 5 -8.44 4.02 22.88
CA ALA A 5 -8.30 3.27 24.13
C ALA A 5 -8.17 1.76 23.87
N LEU A 6 -9.06 1.19 23.04
CA LEU A 6 -9.02 -0.23 22.66
C LEU A 6 -7.69 -0.62 22.00
N LYS A 7 -7.20 0.19 21.06
CA LYS A 7 -5.94 -0.07 20.35
C LYS A 7 -4.75 -0.04 21.30
N ASN A 8 -4.65 0.99 22.13
CA ASN A 8 -3.55 1.14 23.08
C ASN A 8 -3.54 -0.02 24.09
N TYR A 9 -4.71 -0.42 24.59
CA TYR A 9 -4.84 -1.56 25.48
C TYR A 9 -4.39 -2.86 24.81
N ALA A 10 -4.94 -3.20 23.65
CA ALA A 10 -4.68 -4.51 23.01
C ALA A 10 -3.20 -4.70 22.63
N VAL A 11 -2.54 -3.67 22.09
CA VAL A 11 -1.11 -3.72 21.74
C VAL A 11 -0.23 -3.88 23.00
N ASN A 12 -0.56 -3.20 24.09
CA ASN A 12 0.17 -3.32 25.35
C ASN A 12 -0.09 -4.69 26.01
N ALA A 13 -1.34 -5.17 25.99
CA ALA A 13 -1.74 -6.45 26.53
C ALA A 13 -1.02 -7.60 25.82
N GLN A 14 -0.86 -7.53 24.49
CA GLN A 14 -0.07 -8.50 23.72
C GLN A 14 1.34 -8.66 24.29
N LYS A 15 2.09 -7.56 24.40
CA LYS A 15 3.48 -7.58 24.87
C LYS A 15 3.60 -8.09 26.30
N LYS A 16 2.72 -7.61 27.18
CA LYS A 16 2.73 -7.97 28.62
C LYS A 16 2.36 -9.44 28.83
N LEU A 17 1.30 -9.93 28.18
CA LEU A 17 0.89 -11.32 28.32
C LEU A 17 1.94 -12.29 27.77
N THR A 18 2.53 -12.01 26.61
CA THR A 18 3.60 -12.85 26.06
C THR A 18 4.77 -12.94 27.02
N GLU A 19 5.18 -11.82 27.63
CA GLU A 19 6.27 -11.80 28.60
C GLU A 19 5.92 -12.54 29.90
N GLN A 20 4.71 -12.36 30.44
CA GLN A 20 4.24 -13.08 31.63
C GLN A 20 4.18 -14.59 31.40
N VAL A 21 3.71 -15.03 30.22
CA VAL A 21 3.70 -16.44 29.82
C VAL A 21 5.12 -16.98 29.70
N ARG A 22 6.07 -16.22 29.11
CA ARG A 22 7.50 -16.61 29.09
C ARG A 22 8.09 -16.78 30.48
N GLN A 23 7.81 -15.85 31.38
CA GLN A 23 8.29 -15.92 32.77
C GLN A 23 7.76 -17.14 33.49
N LYS A 24 6.49 -17.48 33.30
CA LYS A 24 5.89 -18.67 33.89
C LYS A 24 6.43 -19.97 33.25
N ALA A 25 6.66 -20.00 31.94
CA ALA A 25 7.34 -21.10 31.26
C ALA A 25 8.75 -21.33 31.83
N PHE A 26 9.48 -20.24 32.11
CA PHE A 26 10.79 -20.30 32.76
C PHE A 26 10.72 -20.89 34.19
N GLN A 27 9.70 -20.51 34.98
CA GLN A 27 9.49 -21.05 36.34
C GLN A 27 9.28 -22.57 36.36
N ILE A 28 8.65 -23.12 35.32
CA ILE A 28 8.47 -24.58 35.15
C ILE A 28 9.62 -25.23 34.36
N GLY A 29 10.77 -24.55 34.23
CA GLY A 29 11.98 -25.08 33.62
C GLY A 29 11.87 -25.30 32.11
N ILE A 30 11.13 -24.44 31.40
CA ILE A 30 11.02 -24.46 29.94
C ILE A 30 11.55 -23.13 29.37
N THR A 31 12.57 -23.21 28.54
CA THR A 31 13.17 -22.06 27.84
C THR A 31 13.18 -22.29 26.33
N ALA A 32 13.55 -21.27 25.57
CA ALA A 32 13.69 -21.40 24.12
C ALA A 32 14.83 -22.35 23.70
N GLN A 33 15.81 -22.60 24.57
CA GLN A 33 17.00 -23.41 24.27
C GLN A 33 16.99 -24.79 24.91
N SER A 34 16.26 -25.00 26.01
CA SER A 34 16.29 -26.26 26.76
C SER A 34 15.08 -26.45 27.69
N PHE A 35 14.84 -27.72 28.04
CA PHE A 35 13.87 -28.16 29.04
C PHE A 35 14.60 -28.81 30.22
N THR A 36 14.33 -28.38 31.45
CA THR A 36 14.90 -28.98 32.68
C THR A 36 14.28 -30.36 32.93
N GLU A 37 15.08 -31.37 33.27
CA GLU A 37 14.58 -32.72 33.61
C GLU A 37 14.07 -32.80 35.06
N PHE A 38 13.06 -33.65 35.30
CA PHE A 38 12.57 -33.95 36.65
C PHE A 38 13.44 -35.01 37.33
N LYS A 39 13.72 -34.85 38.63
CA LYS A 39 14.21 -35.95 39.49
C LYS A 39 13.00 -36.65 40.13
N GLN A 40 13.00 -37.98 40.20
CA GLN A 40 11.84 -38.77 40.62
C GLN A 40 12.03 -39.34 42.04
N GLU A 41 11.14 -38.98 42.97
CA GLU A 41 11.05 -39.55 44.32
C GLU A 41 9.68 -40.22 44.55
N MET A 42 9.51 -40.98 45.64
CA MET A 42 8.36 -41.88 45.84
C MET A 42 6.98 -41.19 45.77
N SER A 43 6.84 -39.98 46.34
CA SER A 43 5.55 -39.25 46.40
C SER A 43 5.46 -37.98 45.55
N HIS A 44 6.60 -37.41 45.10
CA HIS A 44 6.66 -36.14 44.35
C HIS A 44 7.69 -36.19 43.23
N ILE A 45 7.57 -35.28 42.26
CA ILE A 45 8.61 -35.00 41.26
C ILE A 45 9.36 -33.74 41.69
N ILE A 46 10.68 -33.67 41.50
CA ILE A 46 11.49 -32.50 41.88
C ILE A 46 11.87 -31.74 40.61
N LEU A 47 11.54 -30.45 40.57
CA LEU A 47 11.95 -29.51 39.53
C LEU A 47 12.73 -28.37 40.18
N SER A 48 13.98 -28.17 39.76
CA SER A 48 14.86 -27.12 40.32
C SER A 48 14.90 -27.12 41.86
N ASP A 49 15.03 -28.33 42.45
CA ASP A 49 15.08 -28.59 43.90
C ASP A 49 13.79 -28.27 44.69
N ILE A 50 12.65 -28.09 44.01
CA ILE A 50 11.33 -27.88 44.61
C ILE A 50 10.42 -29.10 44.32
N PRO A 51 9.75 -29.69 45.33
CA PRO A 51 8.76 -30.74 45.15
C PRO A 51 7.52 -30.23 44.39
N GLN A 52 7.05 -30.99 43.41
CA GLN A 52 5.90 -30.69 42.56
C GLN A 52 4.95 -31.90 42.48
N GLU A 53 3.68 -31.64 42.17
CA GLU A 53 2.66 -32.68 42.01
C GLU A 53 2.86 -33.50 40.72
N LYS A 54 2.49 -34.79 40.74
CA LYS A 54 2.61 -35.66 39.55
C LYS A 54 1.76 -35.19 38.36
N ALA A 55 0.63 -34.51 38.62
CA ALA A 55 -0.23 -33.94 37.58
C ALA A 55 0.50 -32.90 36.72
N LEU A 56 1.44 -32.15 37.33
CA LEU A 56 2.27 -31.14 36.66
C LEU A 56 3.11 -31.75 35.54
N LYS A 57 3.62 -32.97 35.72
CA LYS A 57 4.47 -33.66 34.72
C LYS A 57 3.70 -33.88 33.42
N LEU A 58 2.46 -34.36 33.51
CA LEU A 58 1.65 -34.67 32.33
C LEU A 58 1.34 -33.41 31.50
N GLN A 59 0.95 -32.32 32.17
CA GLN A 59 0.70 -31.03 31.52
C GLN A 59 1.98 -30.46 30.89
N ARG A 60 3.12 -30.58 31.57
CA ARG A 60 4.42 -30.10 31.08
C ARG A 60 4.92 -30.90 29.88
N ASP A 61 4.75 -32.22 29.89
CA ASP A 61 5.16 -33.08 28.78
C ASP A 61 4.31 -32.78 27.52
N LYS A 62 3.01 -32.47 27.69
CA LYS A 62 2.14 -32.01 26.60
C LYS A 62 2.60 -30.66 26.02
N LEU A 63 2.95 -29.71 26.89
CA LEU A 63 3.51 -28.41 26.48
C LEU A 63 4.81 -28.56 25.67
N ILE A 64 5.73 -29.40 26.15
CA ILE A 64 7.00 -29.67 25.48
C ILE A 64 6.74 -30.23 24.09
N LYS A 65 5.81 -31.18 23.96
CA LYS A 65 5.45 -31.77 22.66
C LYS A 65 4.91 -30.72 21.68
N GLU A 66 4.07 -29.79 22.14
CA GLU A 66 3.60 -28.66 21.31
C GLU A 66 4.75 -27.74 20.90
N ILE A 67 5.67 -27.44 21.82
CA ILE A 67 6.86 -26.61 21.54
C ILE A 67 7.79 -27.29 20.53
N GLU A 68 7.98 -28.60 20.62
CA GLU A 68 8.78 -29.37 19.67
C GLU A 68 8.13 -29.38 18.27
N GLN A 69 6.80 -29.36 18.18
CA GLN A 69 6.08 -29.37 16.91
C GLN A 69 5.98 -27.99 16.25
N LYS A 70 5.68 -26.94 17.03
CA LYS A 70 5.37 -25.59 16.52
C LYS A 70 6.50 -24.57 16.75
N GLY A 71 7.41 -24.85 17.67
CA GLY A 71 8.45 -23.92 18.13
C GLY A 71 8.01 -23.07 19.33
N TYR A 72 8.99 -22.75 20.19
CA TYR A 72 8.76 -22.06 21.48
C TYR A 72 8.01 -20.73 21.33
N ASP A 73 8.49 -19.81 20.50
CA ASP A 73 7.89 -18.48 20.37
C ASP A 73 6.44 -18.53 19.86
N GLN A 74 6.12 -19.48 18.97
CA GLN A 74 4.77 -19.66 18.47
C GLN A 74 3.83 -20.15 19.57
N VAL A 75 4.23 -21.18 20.34
CA VAL A 75 3.41 -21.71 21.44
C VAL A 75 3.17 -20.67 22.53
N ILE A 76 4.20 -19.91 22.93
CA ILE A 76 4.05 -18.84 23.92
C ILE A 76 3.07 -17.76 23.42
N ALA A 77 3.16 -17.36 22.15
CA ALA A 77 2.23 -16.40 21.58
C ALA A 77 0.79 -16.94 21.52
N GLU A 78 0.60 -18.22 21.15
CA GLU A 78 -0.71 -18.90 21.14
C GLU A 78 -1.34 -18.91 22.54
N ILE A 79 -0.58 -19.28 23.58
CA ILE A 79 -1.05 -19.30 24.98
C ILE A 79 -1.41 -17.89 25.48
N ALA A 80 -0.55 -16.90 25.22
CA ALA A 80 -0.81 -15.51 25.58
C ALA A 80 -2.10 -14.99 24.93
N TYR A 81 -2.35 -15.37 23.68
CA TYR A 81 -3.57 -15.00 22.98
C TYR A 81 -4.81 -15.73 23.55
N THR A 82 -4.67 -17.00 23.97
CA THR A 82 -5.75 -17.72 24.67
C THR A 82 -6.22 -16.97 25.90
N TRP A 83 -5.28 -16.55 26.74
CA TRP A 83 -5.61 -15.80 27.94
C TRP A 83 -6.19 -14.43 27.64
N PHE A 84 -5.65 -13.73 26.63
CA PHE A 84 -6.24 -12.47 26.16
C PHE A 84 -7.72 -12.63 25.78
N ASN A 85 -8.05 -13.60 24.93
CA ASN A 85 -9.43 -13.85 24.50
C ASN A 85 -10.33 -14.21 25.69
N ARG A 86 -9.85 -15.03 26.64
CA ARG A 86 -10.61 -15.39 27.85
C ARG A 86 -10.88 -14.17 28.74
N PHE A 87 -9.89 -13.29 28.93
CA PHE A 87 -10.07 -12.08 29.74
C PHE A 87 -11.07 -11.10 29.13
N ILE A 88 -11.01 -10.87 27.82
CA ILE A 88 -11.98 -9.97 27.15
C ILE A 88 -13.40 -10.58 27.17
N ALA A 89 -13.54 -11.90 27.00
CA ALA A 89 -14.82 -12.59 27.09
C ALA A 89 -15.41 -12.47 28.51
N LEU A 90 -14.61 -12.75 29.54
CA LEU A 90 -15.03 -12.59 30.95
C LEU A 90 -15.42 -11.14 31.26
N ARG A 91 -14.65 -10.15 30.80
CA ARG A 91 -14.98 -8.73 31.02
C ARG A 91 -16.29 -8.35 30.37
N PHE A 92 -16.51 -8.79 29.12
CA PHE A 92 -17.76 -8.55 28.42
C PHE A 92 -18.95 -9.16 29.17
N MET A 93 -18.83 -10.41 29.63
CA MET A 93 -19.88 -11.09 30.37
C MET A 93 -20.13 -10.44 31.75
N GLU A 94 -19.08 -9.96 32.42
CA GLU A 94 -19.17 -9.25 33.70
C GLU A 94 -19.96 -7.94 33.56
N VAL A 95 -19.63 -7.10 32.57
CA VAL A 95 -20.28 -5.77 32.39
C VAL A 95 -21.73 -5.88 31.90
N ASN A 96 -22.11 -7.01 31.31
CA ASN A 96 -23.45 -7.27 30.79
C ASN A 96 -24.29 -8.18 31.70
N ASP A 97 -23.79 -8.58 32.87
CA ASP A 97 -24.46 -9.50 33.80
C ASP A 97 -24.82 -10.86 33.16
N TYR A 98 -23.94 -11.39 32.31
CA TYR A 98 -24.16 -12.64 31.57
C TYR A 98 -23.54 -13.87 32.26
N LEU A 99 -22.77 -13.68 33.32
CA LEU A 99 -22.18 -14.77 34.10
C LEU A 99 -23.27 -15.61 34.81
N PRO A 100 -23.21 -16.96 34.76
CA PRO A 100 -24.27 -17.83 35.29
C PRO A 100 -24.68 -17.60 36.74
N LYS A 101 -23.72 -17.28 37.63
CA LYS A 101 -23.95 -17.05 39.07
C LYS A 101 -23.94 -15.56 39.47
N GLY A 102 -23.79 -14.65 38.50
CA GLY A 102 -23.59 -13.22 38.74
C GLY A 102 -22.27 -12.88 39.45
N GLY A 103 -21.97 -11.59 39.59
CA GLY A 103 -20.78 -11.09 40.30
C GLY A 103 -19.65 -10.61 39.39
N ARG A 104 -18.61 -10.00 39.99
CA ARG A 104 -17.39 -9.57 39.30
C ARG A 104 -16.27 -10.58 39.49
N VAL A 105 -15.63 -11.00 38.41
CA VAL A 105 -14.66 -12.11 38.37
C VAL A 105 -13.24 -11.59 38.24
N LEU A 106 -13.09 -10.43 37.59
CA LEU A 106 -11.80 -9.82 37.32
C LEU A 106 -11.22 -9.03 38.51
N PRO A 107 -12.00 -8.38 39.38
CA PRO A 107 -11.50 -7.80 40.63
C PRO A 107 -11.32 -8.86 41.73
N SER A 108 -10.37 -8.67 42.65
CA SER A 108 -10.29 -9.44 43.91
C SER A 108 -11.06 -8.72 45.03
N ILE A 109 -11.62 -9.49 45.96
CA ILE A 109 -12.24 -8.98 47.20
C ILE A 109 -11.17 -8.43 48.16
N ASP A 110 -9.93 -8.93 48.07
CA ASP A 110 -8.77 -8.39 48.80
C ASP A 110 -8.06 -7.29 47.97
N PRO A 111 -8.06 -6.02 48.42
CA PRO A 111 -7.37 -4.93 47.73
C PRO A 111 -5.85 -5.11 47.57
N ASN A 112 -5.23 -5.98 48.36
CA ASN A 112 -3.80 -6.28 48.29
C ASN A 112 -3.48 -7.51 47.42
N SER A 113 -4.50 -8.22 46.91
CA SER A 113 -4.27 -9.38 46.06
C SER A 113 -3.68 -8.96 44.71
N VAL A 114 -2.65 -9.69 44.28
CA VAL A 114 -2.03 -9.52 42.96
C VAL A 114 -2.64 -10.44 41.90
N GLU A 115 -3.57 -11.32 42.28
CA GLU A 115 -4.29 -12.26 41.42
C GLU A 115 -5.82 -12.23 41.66
N PRO A 116 -6.66 -12.45 40.63
CA PRO A 116 -8.10 -12.59 40.80
C PRO A 116 -8.50 -13.88 41.51
N ASP A 117 -9.58 -13.84 42.30
CA ASP A 117 -9.92 -14.90 43.26
C ASP A 117 -10.40 -16.22 42.61
N VAL A 118 -11.07 -16.16 41.45
CA VAL A 118 -11.82 -17.32 40.90
C VAL A 118 -11.80 -17.47 39.37
N ILE A 119 -10.89 -16.81 38.62
CA ILE A 119 -10.88 -16.86 37.13
C ILE A 119 -10.86 -18.30 36.60
N ILE A 120 -9.98 -19.13 37.14
CA ILE A 120 -9.78 -20.51 36.69
C ILE A 120 -11.05 -21.34 36.91
N HIS A 121 -11.66 -21.21 38.08
CA HIS A 121 -12.94 -21.87 38.40
C HIS A 121 -14.08 -21.39 37.48
N GLN A 122 -14.13 -20.08 37.19
CA GLN A 122 -15.15 -19.51 36.31
C GLN A 122 -15.00 -20.01 34.86
N CYS A 123 -13.76 -20.12 34.35
CA CYS A 123 -13.50 -20.69 33.03
C CYS A 123 -13.99 -22.15 32.92
N ASN A 124 -13.77 -22.96 33.96
CA ASN A 124 -14.28 -24.33 34.02
C ASN A 124 -15.80 -24.40 33.96
N GLU A 125 -16.48 -23.58 34.74
CA GLU A 125 -17.94 -23.54 34.73
C GLU A 125 -18.48 -23.08 33.37
N LEU A 126 -17.80 -22.11 32.74
CA LEU A 126 -18.18 -21.61 31.43
C LEU A 126 -17.89 -22.59 30.28
N ASN A 127 -16.99 -23.55 30.46
CA ASN A 127 -16.76 -24.60 29.45
C ASN A 127 -18.03 -25.43 29.19
N GLU A 128 -18.88 -25.66 30.19
CA GLU A 128 -20.14 -26.39 30.01
C GLU A 128 -21.07 -25.69 29.00
N PHE A 129 -21.03 -24.35 28.96
CA PHE A 129 -21.91 -23.52 28.13
C PHE A 129 -21.24 -23.03 26.84
N LEU A 130 -19.93 -22.81 26.87
CA LEU A 130 -19.12 -22.21 25.82
C LEU A 130 -17.82 -23.03 25.62
N PRO A 131 -17.94 -24.33 25.27
CA PRO A 131 -16.79 -25.24 25.20
C PRO A 131 -15.78 -24.87 24.13
N PHE A 132 -16.20 -24.10 23.12
CA PHE A 132 -15.31 -23.57 22.09
C PHE A 132 -14.41 -22.43 22.60
N MET A 133 -14.77 -21.74 23.69
CA MET A 133 -14.07 -20.56 24.22
C MET A 133 -13.22 -20.88 25.46
N PHE A 134 -13.78 -21.69 26.35
CA PHE A 134 -13.16 -22.12 27.60
C PHE A 134 -12.95 -23.63 27.53
N GLU A 135 -11.76 -24.13 27.87
CA GLU A 135 -11.42 -25.57 27.83
C GLU A 135 -11.56 -26.19 29.23
N THR A 136 -11.83 -27.51 29.33
CA THR A 136 -11.81 -28.24 30.61
C THR A 136 -10.40 -28.35 31.17
N ILE A 137 -10.22 -28.03 32.45
CA ILE A 137 -8.94 -28.04 33.17
C ILE A 137 -8.31 -29.43 33.26
N SER A 138 -7.43 -29.70 32.29
CA SER A 138 -6.30 -30.65 32.34
C SER A 138 -5.21 -30.30 31.32
N ASP A 139 -5.28 -29.12 30.69
CA ASP A 139 -4.43 -28.77 29.54
C ASP A 139 -3.20 -27.93 29.94
N TYR A 140 -2.17 -27.93 29.10
CA TYR A 140 -0.94 -27.21 29.34
C TYR A 140 -1.09 -25.68 29.40
N THR A 141 -2.21 -25.13 28.93
CA THR A 141 -2.46 -23.68 28.90
C THR A 141 -2.67 -23.08 30.29
N GLU A 142 -3.15 -23.87 31.25
CA GLU A 142 -3.30 -23.48 32.66
C GLU A 142 -1.96 -23.52 33.43
N LEU A 143 -1.09 -24.47 33.07
CA LEU A 143 0.24 -24.61 33.66
C LEU A 143 1.04 -23.30 33.55
N ILE A 144 0.83 -22.56 32.46
CA ILE A 144 1.45 -21.27 32.18
C ILE A 144 0.49 -20.09 32.38
N PHE A 145 -0.39 -20.16 33.38
CA PHE A 145 -1.24 -19.02 33.75
C PHE A 145 -0.39 -17.77 34.05
N PRO A 146 -0.68 -16.61 33.42
CA PRO A 146 0.09 -15.39 33.66
C PRO A 146 -0.01 -14.94 35.13
N ASN A 147 1.10 -14.52 35.73
CA ASN A 147 1.12 -14.01 37.11
C ASN A 147 1.01 -12.47 37.16
N ASN A 148 0.72 -11.92 38.35
CA ASN A 148 0.61 -10.50 38.69
C ASN A 148 -0.47 -9.76 37.90
N LEU A 149 -1.64 -10.39 37.75
CA LEU A 149 -2.72 -9.91 36.90
C LEU A 149 -3.47 -8.69 37.45
N LEU A 150 -3.34 -8.36 38.74
CA LEU A 150 -4.02 -7.21 39.38
C LEU A 150 -3.13 -6.04 39.78
N LYS A 151 -1.80 -6.17 39.65
CA LYS A 151 -0.85 -5.10 40.00
C LYS A 151 -1.07 -3.84 39.15
N ASP A 152 -0.68 -2.66 39.62
CA ASP A 152 -0.71 -1.44 38.81
C ASP A 152 0.05 -1.63 37.48
N GLY A 153 -0.63 -1.32 36.37
CA GLY A 153 -0.13 -1.56 35.01
C GLY A 153 -0.25 -3.01 34.50
N SER A 154 -0.96 -3.89 35.20
CA SER A 154 -1.26 -5.25 34.74
C SER A 154 -2.37 -5.30 33.68
N VAL A 155 -2.45 -6.43 32.97
CA VAL A 155 -3.35 -6.62 31.82
C VAL A 155 -4.82 -6.57 32.22
N ILE A 156 -5.22 -7.15 33.36
CA ILE A 156 -6.61 -7.13 33.82
C ILE A 156 -6.95 -5.77 34.43
N ARG A 157 -6.05 -5.15 35.21
CA ARG A 157 -6.28 -3.82 35.76
C ARG A 157 -6.52 -2.80 34.64
N GLU A 158 -5.67 -2.79 33.62
CA GLU A 158 -5.83 -1.91 32.45
C GLU A 158 -7.10 -2.22 31.65
N LEU A 159 -7.51 -3.49 31.56
CA LEU A 159 -8.77 -3.87 30.88
C LEU A 159 -9.99 -3.21 31.53
N VAL A 160 -9.97 -3.12 32.87
CA VAL A 160 -11.06 -2.55 33.68
C VAL A 160 -10.99 -1.03 33.72
N THR A 161 -9.81 -0.42 33.77
CA THR A 161 -9.66 1.03 33.98
C THR A 161 -9.49 1.83 32.69
N ALA A 162 -8.92 1.27 31.64
CA ALA A 162 -8.59 2.00 30.41
C ALA A 162 -9.74 2.01 29.39
N ILE A 163 -10.65 1.04 29.45
CA ILE A 163 -11.78 0.90 28.50
C ILE A 163 -13.08 1.22 29.25
N PRO A 164 -13.85 2.26 28.83
CA PRO A 164 -15.13 2.60 29.46
C PRO A 164 -16.13 1.45 29.48
N GLU A 165 -16.91 1.29 30.56
CA GLU A 165 -17.93 0.22 30.65
C GLU A 165 -19.00 0.30 29.54
N GLU A 166 -19.31 1.50 29.04
CA GLU A 166 -20.25 1.70 27.92
C GLU A 166 -19.78 1.01 26.63
N ASP A 167 -18.47 0.96 26.38
CA ASP A 167 -17.92 0.31 25.18
C ASP A 167 -18.11 -1.21 25.22
N TRP A 168 -18.26 -1.79 26.41
CA TRP A 168 -18.52 -3.21 26.60
C TRP A 168 -19.98 -3.62 26.38
N LYS A 169 -20.90 -2.68 26.16
CA LYS A 169 -22.30 -2.98 25.85
C LYS A 169 -22.50 -3.51 24.43
N GLU A 170 -21.59 -3.17 23.52
CA GLU A 170 -21.60 -3.63 22.13
C GLU A 170 -20.60 -4.78 21.95
N VAL A 171 -21.04 -5.92 21.40
CA VAL A 171 -20.21 -7.12 21.24
C VAL A 171 -19.03 -6.89 20.28
N GLU A 172 -19.14 -5.90 19.40
CA GLU A 172 -18.11 -5.45 18.47
C GLU A 172 -16.80 -5.05 19.17
N VAL A 173 -16.82 -4.71 20.47
CA VAL A 173 -15.60 -4.39 21.25
C VAL A 173 -14.58 -5.53 21.21
N ILE A 174 -15.07 -6.78 21.21
CA ILE A 174 -14.24 -7.99 21.22
C ILE A 174 -13.50 -8.13 19.88
N SER A 175 -14.20 -7.85 18.79
CA SER A 175 -13.65 -7.83 17.43
C SER A 175 -12.53 -6.80 17.29
N TRP A 176 -12.75 -5.58 17.80
CA TRP A 176 -11.73 -4.52 17.80
C TRP A 176 -10.49 -4.92 18.61
N LEU A 177 -10.70 -5.47 19.81
CA LEU A 177 -9.60 -5.93 20.67
C LEU A 177 -8.78 -7.05 20.01
N HIS A 178 -9.44 -8.05 19.41
CA HIS A 178 -8.80 -9.13 18.66
C HIS A 178 -7.93 -8.60 17.51
N GLN A 179 -8.46 -7.65 16.75
CA GLN A 179 -7.76 -7.08 15.61
C GLN A 179 -6.56 -6.22 16.02
N TYR A 180 -6.72 -5.35 17.03
CA TYR A 180 -5.63 -4.53 17.52
C TYR A 180 -4.51 -5.37 18.14
N TYR A 181 -4.86 -6.50 18.77
CA TYR A 181 -3.90 -7.46 19.31
C TYR A 181 -2.93 -7.98 18.24
N ILE A 182 -3.38 -8.20 17.00
CA ILE A 182 -2.50 -8.74 15.94
C ILE A 182 -1.86 -7.66 15.04
N SER A 183 -2.11 -6.38 15.31
CA SER A 183 -1.73 -5.28 14.42
C SER A 183 -0.22 -5.21 14.14
N GLU A 184 0.63 -5.44 15.15
CA GLU A 184 2.09 -5.46 14.96
C GLU A 184 2.55 -6.63 14.07
N LYS A 185 1.92 -7.81 14.19
CA LYS A 185 2.18 -8.98 13.32
C LYS A 185 1.78 -8.67 11.88
N LYS A 186 0.63 -8.03 11.68
CA LYS A 186 0.14 -7.58 10.37
C LYS A 186 1.14 -6.62 9.71
N ASP A 187 1.61 -5.60 10.44
CA ASP A 187 2.59 -4.63 9.94
C ASP A 187 3.91 -5.29 9.51
N LYS A 188 4.38 -6.28 10.28
CA LYS A 188 5.57 -7.07 9.94
C LYS A 188 5.38 -7.86 8.65
N VAL A 189 4.23 -8.52 8.46
CA VAL A 189 3.91 -9.28 7.25
C VAL A 189 3.85 -8.35 6.02
N PHE A 190 3.24 -7.17 6.15
CA PHE A 190 3.24 -6.17 5.06
C PHE A 190 4.63 -5.61 4.75
N ALA A 191 5.49 -5.45 5.75
CA ALA A 191 6.89 -5.06 5.52
C ALA A 191 7.68 -6.16 4.79
N ASP A 192 7.48 -7.43 5.16
CA ASP A 192 8.10 -8.57 4.49
C ASP A 192 7.62 -8.75 3.03
N LEU A 193 6.33 -8.49 2.76
CA LEU A 193 5.76 -8.46 1.41
C LEU A 193 6.41 -7.39 0.52
N LYS A 194 6.67 -6.19 1.07
CA LYS A 194 7.39 -5.12 0.35
C LYS A 194 8.82 -5.54 -0.02
N ASN A 195 9.40 -6.49 0.73
CA ASN A 195 10.70 -7.10 0.45
C ASN A 195 10.61 -8.36 -0.42
N ASN A 196 9.50 -8.56 -1.14
CA ASN A 196 9.22 -9.70 -2.02
C ASN A 196 9.24 -11.09 -1.33
N LYS A 197 9.00 -11.15 -0.02
CA LYS A 197 8.77 -12.42 0.67
C LYS A 197 7.32 -12.85 0.51
N LYS A 198 7.10 -14.12 0.12
CA LYS A 198 5.76 -14.71 0.00
C LYS A 198 5.17 -14.97 1.39
N ILE A 199 3.84 -14.94 1.48
CA ILE A 199 3.13 -15.19 2.74
C ILE A 199 3.16 -16.69 3.03
N THR A 200 3.61 -17.06 4.23
CA THR A 200 3.58 -18.46 4.70
C THR A 200 2.20 -18.80 5.27
N LYS A 201 1.89 -20.10 5.38
CA LYS A 201 0.60 -20.61 5.88
C LYS A 201 0.18 -19.98 7.21
N GLU A 202 1.11 -19.81 8.13
CA GLU A 202 0.90 -19.28 9.50
C GLU A 202 0.68 -17.76 9.54
N ASN A 203 0.96 -17.08 8.43
CA ASN A 203 0.84 -15.62 8.30
C ASN A 203 -0.33 -15.20 7.39
N ILE A 204 -1.05 -16.14 6.77
CA ILE A 204 -2.23 -15.87 5.95
C ILE A 204 -3.29 -15.09 6.75
N PRO A 205 -3.68 -15.47 7.99
CA PRO A 205 -4.69 -14.73 8.75
C PRO A 205 -4.30 -13.26 8.97
N ALA A 206 -3.06 -13.02 9.40
CA ALA A 206 -2.56 -11.67 9.66
C ALA A 206 -2.48 -10.80 8.39
N ALA A 207 -2.18 -11.40 7.22
CA ALA A 207 -2.08 -10.69 5.95
C ALA A 207 -3.44 -10.27 5.38
N THR A 208 -4.51 -11.00 5.74
CA THR A 208 -5.80 -10.93 5.05
C THR A 208 -6.92 -10.30 5.87
N GLN A 209 -6.71 -10.07 7.17
CA GLN A 209 -7.73 -9.52 8.05
C GLN A 209 -8.01 -8.03 7.79
N LEU A 210 -9.25 -7.73 7.40
CA LEU A 210 -9.80 -6.39 7.21
C LEU A 210 -11.15 -6.29 7.91
N PHE A 211 -11.31 -5.29 8.78
CA PHE A 211 -12.57 -5.09 9.48
C PHE A 211 -13.57 -4.32 8.62
N THR A 212 -14.80 -4.83 8.53
CA THR A 212 -15.86 -4.19 7.75
C THR A 212 -16.63 -3.16 8.60
N PRO A 213 -16.70 -1.88 8.19
CA PRO A 213 -17.53 -0.87 8.85
C PRO A 213 -18.99 -1.33 9.03
N LYS A 214 -19.59 -0.99 10.17
CA LYS A 214 -20.95 -1.43 10.57
C LYS A 214 -21.99 -1.13 9.49
N TRP A 215 -22.01 0.09 8.95
CA TRP A 215 -22.99 0.47 7.92
C TRP A 215 -22.84 -0.33 6.61
N ILE A 216 -21.63 -0.78 6.26
CA ILE A 216 -21.41 -1.62 5.07
C ILE A 216 -21.97 -3.02 5.33
N VAL A 217 -21.75 -3.56 6.54
CA VAL A 217 -22.38 -4.83 6.97
C VAL A 217 -23.90 -4.72 6.92
N GLN A 218 -24.47 -3.63 7.44
CA GLN A 218 -25.90 -3.38 7.42
C GLN A 218 -26.45 -3.32 5.99
N TYR A 219 -25.84 -2.51 5.12
CA TYR A 219 -26.16 -2.49 3.70
C TYR A 219 -26.17 -3.89 3.07
N MET A 220 -25.11 -4.68 3.31
CA MET A 220 -24.96 -6.01 2.73
C MET A 220 -26.07 -6.97 3.16
N VAL A 221 -26.37 -7.03 4.46
CA VAL A 221 -27.35 -7.97 5.02
C VAL A 221 -28.79 -7.51 4.77
N GLU A 222 -29.10 -6.22 4.96
CA GLU A 222 -30.43 -5.66 4.69
C GLU A 222 -30.82 -5.85 3.21
N ASN A 223 -29.88 -5.67 2.27
CA ASN A 223 -30.17 -5.79 0.84
C ASN A 223 -30.04 -7.21 0.27
N SER A 224 -29.66 -8.20 1.10
CA SER A 224 -29.63 -9.63 0.73
C SER A 224 -30.66 -10.44 1.51
N LEU A 225 -30.43 -10.67 2.80
CA LEU A 225 -31.36 -11.36 3.70
C LEU A 225 -32.66 -10.58 3.87
N GLY A 226 -32.58 -9.29 4.18
CA GLY A 226 -33.78 -8.46 4.36
C GLY A 226 -34.60 -8.37 3.07
N ARG A 227 -33.92 -8.26 1.93
CA ARG A 227 -34.54 -8.27 0.60
C ARG A 227 -35.26 -9.59 0.30
N LEU A 228 -34.59 -10.74 0.50
CA LEU A 228 -35.20 -12.06 0.32
C LEU A 228 -36.50 -12.19 1.13
N TRP A 229 -36.50 -11.68 2.36
CA TRP A 229 -37.67 -11.68 3.22
C TRP A 229 -38.78 -10.77 2.71
N LEU A 230 -38.49 -9.48 2.46
CA LEU A 230 -39.48 -8.49 2.06
C LEU A 230 -40.11 -8.76 0.68
N GLU A 231 -39.40 -9.43 -0.23
CA GLU A 231 -39.97 -9.90 -1.50
C GLU A 231 -41.13 -10.86 -1.25
N SER A 232 -40.98 -11.75 -0.28
CA SER A 232 -41.96 -12.80 0.06
C SER A 232 -43.03 -12.30 1.03
N HIS A 233 -42.64 -11.41 1.95
CA HIS A 233 -43.47 -10.87 3.03
C HIS A 233 -43.37 -9.34 3.08
N PRO A 234 -44.08 -8.61 2.20
CA PRO A 234 -44.04 -7.16 2.19
C PRO A 234 -44.45 -6.56 3.54
N ASN A 235 -43.53 -5.84 4.19
CA ASN A 235 -43.74 -5.23 5.51
C ASN A 235 -43.06 -3.85 5.57
N GLN A 236 -43.87 -2.78 5.59
CA GLN A 236 -43.34 -1.40 5.60
C GLN A 236 -42.71 -1.01 6.94
N ASP A 237 -43.20 -1.58 8.05
CA ASP A 237 -42.70 -1.26 9.39
C ASP A 237 -41.29 -1.84 9.59
N LEU A 238 -41.04 -3.06 9.13
CA LEU A 238 -39.69 -3.64 9.09
C LEU A 238 -38.77 -2.86 8.16
N LYS A 239 -39.22 -2.62 6.92
CA LYS A 239 -38.45 -1.87 5.93
C LYS A 239 -38.03 -0.48 6.43
N GLY A 240 -38.91 0.20 7.17
CA GLY A 240 -38.64 1.52 7.75
C GLY A 240 -37.55 1.53 8.84
N GLN A 241 -37.23 0.38 9.45
CA GLN A 241 -36.18 0.24 10.46
C GLN A 241 -34.79 0.04 9.82
N TRP A 242 -34.73 -0.39 8.57
CA TRP A 242 -33.49 -0.76 7.88
C TRP A 242 -32.91 0.44 7.12
N LYS A 243 -32.03 1.17 7.81
CA LYS A 243 -31.48 2.45 7.37
C LYS A 243 -30.81 2.38 5.99
N TYR A 244 -30.14 1.29 5.65
CA TYR A 244 -29.33 1.16 4.43
C TYR A 244 -30.00 0.29 3.36
N TYR A 245 -31.28 -0.04 3.52
CA TYR A 245 -32.07 -0.76 2.53
C TYR A 245 -32.28 0.10 1.28
N ILE A 246 -32.01 -0.48 0.11
CA ILE A 246 -32.15 0.19 -1.19
C ILE A 246 -33.46 -0.26 -1.84
N GLU A 247 -34.32 0.69 -2.20
CA GLU A 247 -35.51 0.36 -2.98
C GLU A 247 -35.15 -0.08 -4.41
N GLU A 248 -35.88 -1.09 -4.89
CA GLU A 248 -35.75 -1.59 -6.25
C GLU A 248 -35.92 -0.48 -7.27
N ALA A 249 -35.14 -0.57 -8.35
CA ALA A 249 -35.34 0.31 -9.48
C ALA A 249 -36.68 -0.02 -10.12
N ALA A 250 -37.40 0.98 -10.62
CA ALA A 250 -38.56 0.74 -11.46
C ALA A 250 -38.13 -0.10 -12.67
N GLN A 251 -38.81 -1.22 -12.90
CA GLN A 251 -38.54 -2.14 -14.00
C GLN A 251 -39.59 -1.98 -15.10
N GLU A 252 -39.25 -2.42 -16.31
CA GLU A 252 -40.24 -2.58 -17.38
C GLU A 252 -41.27 -3.67 -16.99
N PRO A 253 -42.55 -3.57 -17.42
CA PRO A 253 -43.61 -4.49 -17.00
C PRO A 253 -43.35 -5.99 -17.29
N GLU A 254 -42.55 -6.30 -18.31
CA GLU A 254 -42.14 -7.67 -18.63
C GLU A 254 -41.10 -8.20 -17.63
N VAL A 255 -40.10 -7.37 -17.31
CA VAL A 255 -39.05 -7.69 -16.35
C VAL A 255 -39.62 -7.82 -14.94
N GLN A 256 -40.56 -6.93 -14.58
CA GLN A 256 -41.24 -6.99 -13.29
C GLN A 256 -41.99 -8.32 -13.11
N ARG A 257 -42.72 -8.77 -14.13
CA ARG A 257 -43.41 -10.07 -14.12
C ARG A 257 -42.43 -11.24 -13.98
N GLU A 258 -41.29 -11.18 -14.67
CA GLU A 258 -40.25 -12.21 -14.55
C GLU A 258 -39.71 -12.27 -13.11
N LEU A 259 -39.42 -11.12 -12.48
CA LEU A 259 -38.97 -11.04 -11.09
C LEU A 259 -40.01 -11.59 -10.10
N GLU A 260 -41.29 -11.28 -10.30
CA GLU A 260 -42.39 -11.80 -9.47
C GLU A 260 -42.46 -13.33 -9.49
N THR A 261 -42.10 -13.99 -10.60
CA THR A 261 -42.06 -15.46 -10.66
C THR A 261 -40.96 -16.11 -9.81
N LEU A 262 -39.97 -15.32 -9.38
CA LEU A 262 -38.85 -15.80 -8.57
C LEU A 262 -39.14 -15.74 -7.05
N ILE A 263 -40.23 -15.09 -6.66
CA ILE A 263 -40.62 -14.90 -5.27
C ILE A 263 -41.24 -16.20 -4.73
N ASN A 264 -40.82 -16.62 -3.52
CA ASN A 264 -41.45 -17.72 -2.81
C ASN A 264 -42.45 -17.16 -1.79
N PRO A 265 -43.77 -17.14 -2.07
CA PRO A 265 -44.76 -16.57 -1.16
C PRO A 265 -44.88 -17.31 0.17
N ASP A 266 -44.43 -18.57 0.23
CA ASP A 266 -44.54 -19.44 1.41
C ASP A 266 -43.20 -19.54 2.19
N LEU A 267 -42.29 -18.58 2.02
CA LEU A 267 -40.95 -18.62 2.64
C LEU A 267 -41.02 -18.61 4.17
N ASN A 268 -40.70 -19.72 4.84
CA ASN A 268 -40.62 -19.76 6.29
C ASN A 268 -39.25 -19.25 6.78
N PRO A 269 -39.19 -18.40 7.83
CA PRO A 269 -37.90 -17.97 8.38
C PRO A 269 -37.02 -19.13 8.87
N LEU A 270 -37.58 -20.29 9.26
CA LEU A 270 -36.82 -21.49 9.62
C LEU A 270 -36.00 -22.09 8.46
N ASP A 271 -36.44 -21.87 7.22
CA ASP A 271 -35.80 -22.47 6.05
C ASP A 271 -34.64 -21.61 5.51
N ILE A 272 -34.54 -20.35 5.91
CA ILE A 272 -33.54 -19.41 5.41
C ILE A 272 -32.16 -19.78 5.95
N LYS A 273 -31.17 -19.97 5.06
CA LYS A 273 -29.79 -20.29 5.47
C LYS A 273 -28.85 -19.20 4.99
N VAL A 274 -28.07 -18.65 5.92
CA VAL A 274 -27.14 -17.54 5.71
C VAL A 274 -25.72 -18.02 6.00
N LEU A 275 -24.85 -17.94 4.99
CA LEU A 275 -23.44 -18.31 5.10
C LEU A 275 -22.53 -17.08 5.04
N ASP A 276 -21.57 -17.02 5.96
CA ASP A 276 -20.36 -16.22 5.82
C ASP A 276 -19.13 -17.14 5.70
N PRO A 277 -18.59 -17.38 4.49
CA PRO A 277 -17.45 -18.28 4.28
C PRO A 277 -16.09 -17.70 4.71
N CYS A 278 -16.03 -16.44 5.16
CA CYS A 278 -14.84 -15.78 5.70
C CYS A 278 -15.24 -14.92 6.91
N CYS A 279 -15.82 -15.57 7.92
CA CYS A 279 -16.61 -14.88 8.93
C CYS A 279 -15.81 -13.98 9.88
N GLY A 280 -14.49 -14.12 9.94
CA GLY A 280 -13.65 -13.37 10.86
C GLY A 280 -14.16 -13.54 12.29
N SER A 281 -14.29 -12.42 13.02
CA SER A 281 -14.89 -12.40 14.36
C SER A 281 -16.43 -12.36 14.35
N GLY A 282 -17.09 -12.63 13.22
CA GLY A 282 -18.53 -12.84 13.12
C GLY A 282 -19.38 -11.58 12.94
N HIS A 283 -18.82 -10.46 12.49
CA HIS A 283 -19.55 -9.19 12.36
C HIS A 283 -20.80 -9.26 11.48
N ILE A 284 -20.71 -9.96 10.34
CA ILE A 284 -21.85 -10.16 9.44
C ILE A 284 -22.88 -11.09 10.09
N LEU A 285 -22.43 -12.15 10.75
CA LEU A 285 -23.31 -13.11 11.44
C LEU A 285 -24.07 -12.47 12.62
N VAL A 286 -23.42 -11.59 13.38
CA VAL A 286 -24.06 -10.85 14.48
C VAL A 286 -25.18 -9.96 13.97
N TYR A 287 -24.97 -9.24 12.87
CA TYR A 287 -26.02 -8.39 12.30
C TYR A 287 -27.10 -9.21 11.58
N ALA A 288 -26.74 -10.32 10.92
CA ALA A 288 -27.72 -11.27 10.39
C ALA A 288 -28.60 -11.87 11.49
N PHE A 289 -28.04 -12.14 12.69
CA PHE A 289 -28.81 -12.55 13.86
C PHE A 289 -29.86 -11.50 14.26
N GLU A 290 -29.47 -10.22 14.32
CA GLU A 290 -30.40 -9.12 14.65
C GLU A 290 -31.55 -9.05 13.65
N LEU A 291 -31.23 -9.08 12.35
CA LEU A 291 -32.22 -9.00 11.29
C LEU A 291 -33.16 -10.22 11.29
N LEU A 292 -32.63 -11.42 11.50
CA LEU A 292 -33.44 -12.63 11.65
C LEU A 292 -34.34 -12.53 12.88
N TYR A 293 -33.85 -12.01 14.01
CA TYR A 293 -34.67 -11.84 15.20
C TYR A 293 -35.89 -10.95 14.91
N GLU A 294 -35.70 -9.82 14.24
CA GLU A 294 -36.80 -8.95 13.78
C GLU A 294 -37.77 -9.69 12.86
N ILE A 295 -37.25 -10.47 11.90
CA ILE A 295 -38.04 -11.28 10.97
C ILE A 295 -38.90 -12.31 11.73
N TYR A 296 -38.30 -13.12 12.60
CA TYR A 296 -39.01 -14.16 13.37
C TYR A 296 -40.09 -13.56 14.28
N THR A 297 -39.78 -12.46 14.98
CA THR A 297 -40.75 -11.78 15.84
C THR A 297 -41.90 -11.21 15.02
N SER A 298 -41.62 -10.61 13.85
CA SER A 298 -42.66 -10.10 12.95
C SER A 298 -43.55 -11.21 12.37
N TYR A 299 -43.01 -12.41 12.19
CA TYR A 299 -43.74 -13.58 11.69
C TYR A 299 -44.59 -14.26 12.78
N GLY A 300 -44.34 -13.94 14.06
CA GLY A 300 -45.16 -14.39 15.20
C GLY A 300 -44.55 -15.48 16.07
N TYR A 301 -43.24 -15.76 15.96
CA TYR A 301 -42.57 -16.67 16.89
C TYR A 301 -42.41 -16.06 18.29
N MET A 302 -42.43 -16.90 19.32
CA MET A 302 -42.20 -16.45 20.70
C MET A 302 -40.74 -16.00 20.87
N GLU A 303 -40.53 -14.76 21.31
CA GLU A 303 -39.20 -14.12 21.44
C GLU A 303 -38.16 -14.95 22.23
N ALA A 304 -38.62 -15.80 23.16
CA ALA A 304 -37.74 -16.68 23.94
C ALA A 304 -37.12 -17.80 23.10
N ASP A 305 -37.86 -18.35 22.13
CA ASP A 305 -37.42 -19.48 21.31
C ASP A 305 -36.57 -19.03 20.10
N VAL A 306 -36.80 -17.80 19.62
CA VAL A 306 -36.17 -17.24 18.43
C VAL A 306 -34.63 -17.36 18.43
N PRO A 307 -33.90 -17.01 19.51
CA PRO A 307 -32.44 -17.09 19.51
C PRO A 307 -31.91 -18.48 19.22
N LYS A 308 -32.52 -19.53 19.80
CA LYS A 308 -32.11 -20.92 19.54
C LYS A 308 -32.33 -21.29 18.08
N LEU A 309 -33.51 -20.99 17.55
CA LEU A 309 -33.89 -21.31 16.18
C LEU A 309 -32.92 -20.68 15.17
N ILE A 310 -32.53 -19.43 15.39
CA ILE A 310 -31.55 -18.72 14.55
C ILE A 310 -30.18 -19.39 14.57
N LEU A 311 -29.69 -19.75 15.75
CA LEU A 311 -28.36 -20.35 15.92
C LEU A 311 -28.26 -21.73 15.26
N GLU A 312 -29.31 -22.55 15.36
CA GLU A 312 -29.30 -23.93 14.87
C GLU A 312 -29.66 -24.06 13.38
N ASN A 313 -30.55 -23.21 12.86
CA ASN A 313 -31.13 -23.38 11.52
C ASN A 313 -30.67 -22.34 10.50
N ASN A 314 -30.32 -21.12 10.92
CA ASN A 314 -30.13 -20.02 9.98
C ASN A 314 -28.67 -19.62 9.76
N LEU A 315 -27.84 -19.56 10.81
CA LEU A 315 -26.50 -18.96 10.73
C LEU A 315 -25.40 -19.99 10.52
N TYR A 316 -24.57 -19.78 9.50
CA TYR A 316 -23.45 -20.63 9.14
C TYR A 316 -22.19 -19.80 8.89
N GLY A 317 -21.03 -20.25 9.39
CA GLY A 317 -19.79 -19.49 9.30
C GLY A 317 -18.54 -20.36 9.15
N LEU A 318 -17.61 -19.90 8.31
CA LEU A 318 -16.28 -20.51 8.15
C LEU A 318 -15.19 -19.45 8.28
N ASP A 319 -14.10 -19.78 8.94
CA ASP A 319 -12.86 -18.99 8.90
C ASP A 319 -11.63 -19.91 8.85
N ILE A 320 -10.52 -19.42 8.31
CA ILE A 320 -9.26 -20.17 8.29
C ILE A 320 -8.55 -20.13 9.65
N ASP A 321 -8.82 -19.11 10.46
CA ASP A 321 -8.27 -18.91 11.79
C ASP A 321 -9.20 -19.49 12.86
N ASP A 322 -8.68 -20.40 13.68
CA ASP A 322 -9.39 -21.00 14.80
C ASP A 322 -9.91 -19.94 15.79
N ARG A 323 -9.14 -18.86 15.97
CA ARG A 323 -9.45 -17.80 16.94
C ARG A 323 -10.54 -16.88 16.44
N ALA A 324 -10.54 -16.59 15.16
CA ALA A 324 -11.60 -15.83 14.52
C ALA A 324 -12.93 -16.58 14.63
N ALA A 325 -12.97 -17.87 14.26
CA ALA A 325 -14.18 -18.69 14.38
C ALA A 325 -14.66 -18.85 15.84
N GLN A 326 -13.74 -18.98 16.80
CA GLN A 326 -14.04 -19.00 18.23
C GLN A 326 -14.72 -17.69 18.68
N LEU A 327 -14.19 -16.54 18.25
CA LEU A 327 -14.76 -15.23 18.58
C LEU A 327 -16.08 -14.97 17.87
N ALA A 328 -16.25 -15.44 16.63
CA ALA A 328 -17.52 -15.40 15.92
C ALA A 328 -18.60 -16.19 16.69
N SER A 329 -18.25 -17.41 17.11
CA SER A 329 -19.12 -18.25 17.94
C SER A 329 -19.50 -17.55 19.25
N PHE A 330 -18.52 -16.93 19.92
CA PHE A 330 -18.76 -16.17 21.14
C PHE A 330 -19.68 -14.97 20.89
N ALA A 331 -19.41 -14.17 19.85
CA ALA A 331 -20.14 -12.95 19.57
C ALA A 331 -21.63 -13.21 19.26
N VAL A 332 -21.92 -14.22 18.44
CA VAL A 332 -23.30 -14.58 18.12
C VAL A 332 -24.00 -15.18 19.36
N MET A 333 -23.31 -16.00 20.17
CA MET A 333 -23.85 -16.49 21.44
C MET A 333 -24.16 -15.37 22.44
N MET A 334 -23.29 -14.35 22.55
CA MET A 334 -23.54 -13.18 23.39
C MET A 334 -24.73 -12.37 22.87
N LYS A 335 -24.88 -12.27 21.54
CA LYS A 335 -26.05 -11.61 20.96
C LYS A 335 -27.34 -12.37 21.26
N ALA A 336 -27.33 -13.69 21.15
CA ALA A 336 -28.43 -14.54 21.57
C ALA A 336 -28.73 -14.39 23.08
N ARG A 337 -27.70 -14.35 23.92
CA ARG A 337 -27.81 -14.13 25.38
C ARG A 337 -28.47 -12.80 25.72
N SER A 338 -28.20 -11.74 24.95
CA SER A 338 -28.82 -10.42 25.09
C SER A 338 -30.34 -10.44 24.90
N LYS A 339 -30.84 -11.38 24.08
CA LYS A 339 -32.27 -11.57 23.79
C LYS A 339 -32.92 -12.61 24.69
N ASN A 340 -32.18 -13.66 25.08
CA ASN A 340 -32.69 -14.72 25.96
C ASN A 340 -31.71 -15.05 27.13
N ARG A 341 -32.04 -14.47 28.31
CA ARG A 341 -32.13 -15.14 29.63
C ARG A 341 -31.58 -16.58 29.79
N GLY A 342 -32.31 -17.53 29.24
CA GLY A 342 -32.14 -18.96 29.48
C GLY A 342 -31.24 -19.66 28.48
N ILE A 343 -30.63 -18.96 27.51
CA ILE A 343 -29.96 -19.60 26.36
C ILE A 343 -28.86 -20.60 26.76
N PHE A 344 -28.15 -20.37 27.88
CA PHE A 344 -27.12 -21.29 28.38
C PHE A 344 -27.68 -22.57 29.01
N LYS A 345 -28.98 -22.63 29.32
CA LYS A 345 -29.63 -23.87 29.77
C LYS A 345 -29.99 -24.79 28.61
N GLU A 346 -29.86 -24.30 27.39
CA GLU A 346 -30.19 -25.04 26.17
C GLU A 346 -28.94 -25.68 25.58
N ASN A 347 -29.10 -26.88 25.00
CA ASN A 347 -28.02 -27.55 24.29
C ASN A 347 -27.98 -27.05 22.85
N ILE A 348 -27.19 -26.00 22.59
CA ILE A 348 -27.14 -25.30 21.31
C ILE A 348 -26.03 -25.85 20.42
N LYS A 349 -26.37 -26.15 19.17
CA LYS A 349 -25.41 -26.52 18.13
C LYS A 349 -25.17 -25.34 17.19
N LEU A 350 -23.98 -24.75 17.26
CA LEU A 350 -23.57 -23.70 16.34
C LEU A 350 -23.06 -24.28 15.02
N ASN A 351 -23.42 -23.65 13.91
CA ASN A 351 -22.86 -23.99 12.58
C ASN A 351 -21.70 -23.06 12.19
N ILE A 352 -20.81 -22.76 13.13
CA ILE A 352 -19.63 -21.92 12.92
C ILE A 352 -18.39 -22.76 13.24
N CYS A 353 -17.45 -22.89 12.30
CA CYS A 353 -16.20 -23.60 12.57
C CYS A 353 -15.02 -23.03 11.78
N ALA A 354 -13.81 -23.24 12.31
CA ALA A 354 -12.60 -22.98 11.56
C ALA A 354 -12.23 -24.16 10.65
N ILE A 355 -11.58 -23.87 9.53
CA ILE A 355 -11.08 -24.88 8.59
C ILE A 355 -10.06 -25.78 9.29
N GLN A 356 -10.37 -27.07 9.39
CA GLN A 356 -9.54 -28.08 10.04
C GLN A 356 -8.85 -28.99 9.01
N GLU A 357 -7.63 -29.40 9.34
CA GLU A 357 -6.80 -30.22 8.46
C GLU A 357 -6.92 -31.71 8.79
N SER A 358 -6.83 -32.56 7.78
CA SER A 358 -6.87 -34.01 7.91
C SER A 358 -5.48 -34.65 8.13
N ASN A 359 -4.41 -33.86 8.27
CA ASN A 359 -3.03 -34.35 8.33
C ASN A 359 -2.77 -35.38 9.44
N TRP A 360 -3.59 -35.37 10.51
CA TRP A 360 -3.53 -36.32 11.62
C TRP A 360 -4.21 -37.67 11.32
N MET A 361 -4.99 -37.77 10.23
CA MET A 361 -5.70 -38.99 9.81
C MET A 361 -4.78 -39.95 9.03
N GLY A 362 -3.69 -40.37 9.67
CA GLY A 362 -2.78 -41.40 9.15
C GLY A 362 -3.43 -42.79 9.06
N ASP A 363 -2.71 -43.79 8.56
CA ASP A 363 -3.25 -45.11 8.25
C ASP A 363 -3.94 -45.80 9.44
N GLU A 364 -3.39 -45.66 10.65
CA GLU A 364 -3.98 -46.25 11.87
C GLU A 364 -5.31 -45.60 12.25
N VAL A 365 -5.41 -44.27 12.19
CA VAL A 365 -6.67 -43.54 12.42
C VAL A 365 -7.72 -43.99 11.40
N ARG A 366 -7.35 -44.13 10.13
CA ARG A 366 -8.28 -44.60 9.08
C ARG A 366 -8.80 -46.01 9.38
N LYS A 367 -7.95 -46.93 9.84
CA LYS A 367 -8.35 -48.29 10.24
C LYS A 367 -9.27 -48.31 11.46
N ILE A 368 -9.17 -47.33 12.36
CA ILE A 368 -10.05 -47.18 13.53
C ILE A 368 -11.43 -46.64 13.10
N LEU A 369 -11.47 -45.73 12.13
CA LEU A 369 -12.71 -45.13 11.66
C LEU A 369 -13.58 -46.08 10.83
N VAL A 370 -12.98 -47.03 10.11
CA VAL A 370 -13.72 -48.08 9.38
C VAL A 370 -14.35 -49.08 10.37
N ASP A 371 -15.63 -49.39 10.19
CA ASP A 371 -16.31 -50.39 11.01
C ASP A 371 -15.93 -51.80 10.54
N ARG A 372 -15.12 -52.49 11.34
CA ARG A 372 -14.63 -53.85 11.05
C ARG A 372 -15.74 -54.91 11.07
N GLU A 373 -16.87 -54.61 11.69
CA GLU A 373 -18.03 -55.50 11.77
C GLU A 373 -18.98 -55.36 10.57
N ALA A 374 -18.81 -54.30 9.76
CA ALA A 374 -19.61 -54.08 8.56
C ALA A 374 -19.28 -55.07 7.44
N MET A 375 -20.20 -55.27 6.49
CA MET A 375 -19.94 -56.07 5.29
C MET A 375 -18.81 -55.45 4.46
N LYS A 376 -18.05 -56.29 3.74
CA LYS A 376 -16.87 -55.83 2.95
C LYS A 376 -17.19 -54.71 1.94
N LEU A 377 -18.38 -54.74 1.33
CA LEU A 377 -18.83 -53.68 0.43
C LEU A 377 -18.96 -52.33 1.16
N GLU A 378 -19.52 -52.36 2.37
CA GLU A 378 -19.73 -51.17 3.20
C GLU A 378 -18.41 -50.65 3.76
N GLN A 379 -17.50 -51.55 4.16
CA GLN A 379 -16.14 -51.19 4.55
C GLN A 379 -15.41 -50.45 3.42
N ASN A 380 -15.55 -50.90 2.16
CA ASN A 380 -14.96 -50.22 1.02
C ASN A 380 -15.54 -48.81 0.83
N ARG A 381 -16.87 -48.64 0.95
CA ARG A 381 -17.51 -47.31 0.88
C ARG A 381 -17.01 -46.36 1.97
N GLN A 382 -16.88 -46.86 3.20
CA GLN A 382 -16.33 -46.10 4.32
C GLN A 382 -14.88 -45.70 4.07
N GLN A 383 -14.06 -46.62 3.54
CA GLN A 383 -12.67 -46.33 3.17
C GLN A 383 -12.56 -45.27 2.08
N ASP A 384 -13.43 -45.31 1.07
CA ASP A 384 -13.47 -44.32 0.00
C ASP A 384 -13.88 -42.94 0.54
N LEU A 385 -14.88 -42.88 1.41
CA LEU A 385 -15.32 -41.64 2.07
C LEU A 385 -14.19 -41.05 2.93
N ILE A 386 -13.57 -41.86 3.79
CA ILE A 386 -12.45 -41.42 4.64
C ILE A 386 -11.29 -40.96 3.76
N SER A 387 -10.96 -41.69 2.69
CA SER A 387 -9.88 -41.30 1.78
C SER A 387 -10.17 -39.99 1.06
N TYR A 388 -11.42 -39.75 0.67
CA TYR A 388 -11.86 -38.48 0.11
C TYR A 388 -11.66 -37.33 1.11
N LEU A 389 -12.12 -37.49 2.37
CA LEU A 389 -11.94 -36.47 3.41
C LEU A 389 -10.46 -36.19 3.66
N VAL A 390 -9.64 -37.24 3.75
CA VAL A 390 -8.20 -37.07 3.99
C VAL A 390 -7.55 -36.33 2.84
N ASN A 391 -7.84 -36.69 1.59
CA ASN A 391 -7.23 -36.03 0.43
C ASN A 391 -7.72 -34.58 0.25
N THR A 392 -9.00 -34.31 0.51
CA THR A 392 -9.61 -32.98 0.32
C THR A 392 -9.11 -31.99 1.36
N PHE A 393 -9.01 -32.40 2.63
CA PHE A 393 -8.60 -31.51 3.72
C PHE A 393 -7.13 -31.61 4.12
N ARG A 394 -6.31 -32.25 3.28
CA ARG A 394 -4.86 -32.28 3.51
C ARG A 394 -4.30 -30.89 3.27
N ASP A 395 -3.62 -30.33 4.27
CA ASP A 395 -3.12 -28.95 4.24
C ASP A 395 -4.24 -27.91 3.98
N ALA A 396 -5.47 -28.17 4.44
CA ALA A 396 -6.66 -27.35 4.15
C ALA A 396 -6.48 -25.87 4.52
N LYS A 397 -5.69 -25.54 5.55
CA LYS A 397 -5.42 -24.15 5.97
C LYS A 397 -4.54 -23.37 4.99
N GLU A 398 -4.03 -23.98 3.92
CA GLU A 398 -3.42 -23.24 2.82
C GLU A 398 -4.47 -22.68 1.83
N PHE A 399 -5.63 -23.32 1.74
CA PHE A 399 -6.68 -23.00 0.78
C PHE A 399 -7.87 -22.29 1.44
N GLY A 400 -8.22 -22.70 2.67
CA GLY A 400 -9.39 -22.19 3.39
C GLY A 400 -10.69 -22.72 2.78
N SER A 401 -11.74 -21.88 2.79
CA SER A 401 -13.08 -22.24 2.34
C SER A 401 -13.26 -22.29 0.82
N ILE A 402 -12.21 -22.03 0.02
CA ILE A 402 -12.27 -22.17 -1.45
C ILE A 402 -12.25 -23.62 -1.93
N LEU A 403 -12.02 -24.58 -1.03
CA LEU A 403 -12.01 -26.00 -1.36
C LEU A 403 -13.38 -26.44 -1.87
N ASP A 404 -13.38 -27.19 -2.96
CA ASP A 404 -14.58 -27.83 -3.50
C ASP A 404 -14.91 -29.10 -2.72
N VAL A 405 -16.03 -29.05 -1.98
CA VAL A 405 -16.52 -30.13 -1.12
C VAL A 405 -17.89 -30.53 -1.62
N ARG A 406 -18.05 -31.81 -1.98
CA ARG A 406 -19.35 -32.35 -2.37
C ARG A 406 -20.23 -32.61 -1.14
N GLU A 407 -21.54 -32.62 -1.34
CA GLU A 407 -22.48 -33.08 -0.32
C GLU A 407 -22.23 -34.57 -0.01
N LEU A 408 -22.18 -34.91 1.29
CA LEU A 408 -21.83 -36.25 1.78
C LEU A 408 -22.78 -36.68 2.89
N GLU A 409 -23.11 -37.97 2.92
CA GLU A 409 -23.80 -38.63 4.02
C GLU A 409 -22.79 -38.97 5.12
N LEU A 410 -22.89 -38.30 6.27
CA LEU A 410 -21.93 -38.42 7.38
C LEU A 410 -22.48 -39.21 8.57
N GLU A 411 -23.69 -39.75 8.47
CA GLU A 411 -24.39 -40.41 9.58
C GLU A 411 -23.58 -41.57 10.17
N PHE A 412 -22.92 -42.36 9.31
CA PHE A 412 -21.99 -43.40 9.74
C PHE A 412 -20.84 -42.86 10.61
N LEU A 413 -20.24 -41.72 10.25
CA LEU A 413 -19.11 -41.15 10.99
C LEU A 413 -19.58 -40.56 12.32
N ASP A 414 -20.77 -39.96 12.37
CA ASP A 414 -21.41 -39.51 13.61
C ASP A 414 -21.65 -40.72 14.56
N GLN A 415 -22.25 -41.81 14.07
CA GLN A 415 -22.44 -43.04 14.83
C GLN A 415 -21.12 -43.68 15.27
N ARG A 416 -20.09 -43.63 14.41
CA ARG A 416 -18.76 -44.15 14.74
C ARG A 416 -18.11 -43.34 15.86
N LEU A 417 -18.27 -42.02 15.86
CA LEU A 417 -17.76 -41.14 16.90
C LEU A 417 -18.38 -41.50 18.26
N ASP A 418 -19.69 -41.77 18.30
CA ASP A 418 -20.37 -42.23 19.52
C ASP A 418 -19.88 -43.61 20.00
N LYS A 419 -19.66 -44.56 19.08
CA LYS A 419 -19.07 -45.87 19.42
C LYS A 419 -17.67 -45.71 20.01
N ILE A 420 -16.83 -44.85 19.42
CA ILE A 420 -15.46 -44.57 19.90
C ILE A 420 -15.50 -43.86 21.26
N LYS A 421 -16.45 -42.95 21.46
CA LYS A 421 -16.63 -42.25 22.74
C LYS A 421 -16.99 -43.21 23.88
N ASN A 422 -17.70 -44.29 23.59
CA ASN A 422 -18.16 -45.28 24.57
C ASN A 422 -17.32 -46.57 24.66
N SER A 423 -16.27 -46.73 23.84
CA SER A 423 -15.43 -47.94 23.85
C SER A 423 -14.44 -47.97 25.02
N VAL A 424 -13.93 -49.15 25.39
CA VAL A 424 -12.83 -49.30 26.35
C VAL A 424 -11.55 -49.57 25.56
N ALA A 425 -10.57 -48.66 25.64
CA ALA A 425 -9.29 -48.81 24.95
C ALA A 425 -8.47 -49.94 25.57
N ARG A 426 -7.80 -50.76 24.75
CA ARG A 426 -7.08 -51.96 25.21
C ARG A 426 -5.62 -51.68 25.56
N ASP A 427 -5.03 -50.60 25.03
CA ASP A 427 -3.66 -50.16 25.33
C ASP A 427 -3.49 -48.62 25.25
N SER A 428 -2.32 -48.12 25.66
CA SER A 428 -1.99 -46.68 25.71
C SER A 428 -1.87 -46.02 24.33
N LEU A 429 -1.58 -46.76 23.26
CA LEU A 429 -1.49 -46.23 21.90
C LEU A 429 -2.89 -46.02 21.31
N GLU A 430 -3.83 -46.93 21.58
CA GLU A 430 -5.23 -46.84 21.19
C GLU A 430 -5.94 -45.67 21.91
N VAL A 431 -5.58 -45.38 23.17
CA VAL A 431 -6.05 -44.18 23.90
C VAL A 431 -5.62 -42.90 23.19
N ALA A 432 -4.34 -42.79 22.79
CA ALA A 432 -3.83 -41.58 22.15
C ALA A 432 -4.52 -41.26 20.80
N TYR A 433 -4.80 -42.28 19.96
CA TYR A 433 -5.54 -42.07 18.71
C TYR A 433 -7.01 -41.76 18.94
N ARG A 434 -7.64 -42.38 19.95
CA ARG A 434 -9.02 -42.10 20.34
C ARG A 434 -9.20 -40.63 20.73
N ASP A 435 -8.33 -40.11 21.59
CA ASP A 435 -8.42 -38.72 22.05
C ASP A 435 -8.29 -37.74 20.88
N ILE A 436 -7.34 -37.98 19.97
CA ILE A 436 -7.17 -37.19 18.74
C ILE A 436 -8.43 -37.24 17.87
N ILE A 437 -9.06 -38.41 17.70
CA ILE A 437 -10.30 -38.56 16.91
C ILE A 437 -11.44 -37.77 17.54
N LEU A 438 -11.66 -37.93 18.86
CA LEU A 438 -12.74 -37.25 19.57
C LEU A 438 -12.56 -35.73 19.62
N GLU A 439 -11.31 -35.26 19.65
CA GLU A 439 -10.98 -33.84 19.62
C GLU A 439 -11.15 -33.24 18.21
N LYS A 440 -10.62 -33.90 17.16
CA LYS A 440 -10.45 -33.27 15.83
C LYS A 440 -11.48 -33.67 14.79
N LEU A 441 -12.06 -34.88 14.85
CA LEU A 441 -13.03 -35.33 13.85
C LEU A 441 -14.33 -34.51 13.85
N PRO A 442 -14.91 -34.06 14.98
CA PRO A 442 -16.13 -33.26 14.98
C PRO A 442 -16.00 -31.98 14.14
N GLY A 443 -14.85 -31.31 14.20
CA GLY A 443 -14.56 -30.13 13.37
C GLY A 443 -14.53 -30.45 11.87
N ILE A 444 -13.93 -31.58 11.49
CA ILE A 444 -13.94 -32.07 10.09
C ILE A 444 -15.38 -32.38 9.61
N LEU A 445 -16.21 -32.97 10.47
CA LEU A 445 -17.59 -33.29 10.08
C LEU A 445 -18.44 -32.03 9.94
N LEU A 446 -18.31 -31.06 10.86
CA LEU A 446 -19.04 -29.80 10.79
C LEU A 446 -18.64 -28.99 9.55
N GLN A 447 -17.34 -28.84 9.27
CA GLN A 447 -16.90 -28.11 8.07
C GLN A 447 -17.41 -28.76 6.78
N VAL A 448 -17.49 -30.09 6.71
CA VAL A 448 -18.04 -30.79 5.52
C VAL A 448 -19.52 -30.50 5.36
N LYS A 449 -20.30 -30.54 6.46
CA LYS A 449 -21.74 -30.21 6.43
C LYS A 449 -21.96 -28.79 5.90
N ILE A 450 -21.14 -27.83 6.32
CA ILE A 450 -21.22 -26.44 5.88
C ILE A 450 -20.78 -26.30 4.41
N MET A 451 -19.58 -26.76 4.08
CA MET A 451 -18.98 -26.58 2.74
C MET A 451 -19.68 -27.37 1.63
N GLY A 452 -20.35 -28.49 1.97
CA GLY A 452 -21.14 -29.28 1.04
C GLY A 452 -22.57 -28.80 0.82
N SER A 453 -23.04 -27.81 1.60
CA SER A 453 -24.42 -27.29 1.53
C SER A 453 -24.55 -26.10 0.55
N LYS A 454 -25.80 -25.74 0.25
CA LYS A 454 -26.15 -24.49 -0.46
C LYS A 454 -26.96 -23.56 0.44
N TYR A 455 -26.88 -22.26 0.15
CA TYR A 455 -27.39 -21.19 1.02
C TYR A 455 -28.28 -20.19 0.28
N HIS A 456 -29.32 -19.73 0.97
CA HIS A 456 -30.23 -18.70 0.46
C HIS A 456 -29.53 -17.35 0.35
N VAL A 457 -28.64 -17.05 1.31
CA VAL A 457 -27.83 -15.84 1.34
C VAL A 457 -26.38 -16.23 1.63
N VAL A 458 -25.46 -15.75 0.80
CA VAL A 458 -24.01 -15.83 1.06
C VAL A 458 -23.49 -14.40 1.20
N CYS A 459 -23.06 -14.02 2.40
CA CYS A 459 -22.66 -12.65 2.70
C CYS A 459 -21.28 -12.62 3.37
N THR A 460 -20.30 -11.91 2.79
CA THR A 460 -18.93 -11.95 3.32
C THR A 460 -18.02 -10.77 2.95
N ASN A 461 -16.93 -10.60 3.69
CA ASN A 461 -15.78 -9.80 3.32
C ASN A 461 -14.58 -10.75 3.08
N PRO A 462 -14.30 -11.16 1.83
CA PRO A 462 -13.26 -12.13 1.54
C PRO A 462 -11.85 -11.54 1.72
N PRO A 463 -10.82 -12.40 1.86
CA PRO A 463 -9.43 -11.97 1.96
C PRO A 463 -8.91 -11.29 0.67
N TYR A 464 -8.14 -10.20 0.81
CA TYR A 464 -7.54 -9.46 -0.31
C TYR A 464 -6.07 -9.87 -0.48
N MET A 465 -5.76 -10.64 -1.52
CA MET A 465 -4.40 -11.14 -1.77
C MET A 465 -4.17 -11.29 -3.26
N GLY A 466 -3.39 -10.37 -3.83
CA GLY A 466 -2.96 -10.45 -5.22
C GLY A 466 -1.95 -11.58 -5.45
N ARG A 467 -1.84 -12.05 -6.69
CA ARG A 467 -1.04 -13.21 -7.10
C ARG A 467 0.41 -13.24 -6.61
N LYS A 468 1.07 -12.09 -6.42
CA LYS A 468 2.45 -12.03 -5.90
C LYS A 468 2.58 -12.47 -4.44
N GLY A 469 1.52 -12.35 -3.63
CA GLY A 469 1.49 -12.76 -2.23
C GLY A 469 1.26 -14.25 -2.03
N MET A 470 0.71 -14.94 -3.03
CA MET A 470 0.31 -16.35 -2.94
C MET A 470 1.52 -17.29 -2.94
N ASN A 471 1.43 -18.34 -2.12
CA ASN A 471 2.37 -19.45 -2.17
C ASN A 471 2.14 -20.32 -3.44
N PRO A 472 3.11 -21.17 -3.84
CA PRO A 472 2.97 -22.00 -5.05
C PRO A 472 1.77 -22.96 -5.03
N ARG A 473 1.50 -23.63 -3.90
CA ARG A 473 0.40 -24.61 -3.78
C ARG A 473 -0.96 -23.96 -3.97
N LEU A 474 -1.20 -22.82 -3.31
CA LEU A 474 -2.40 -22.01 -3.48
C LEU A 474 -2.54 -21.51 -4.94
N SER A 475 -1.44 -21.04 -5.53
CA SER A 475 -1.45 -20.57 -6.92
C SER A 475 -1.83 -21.69 -7.90
N ASP A 476 -1.26 -22.88 -7.72
CA ASP A 476 -1.53 -24.05 -8.56
C ASP A 476 -2.98 -24.54 -8.42
N TYR A 477 -3.54 -24.50 -7.21
CA TYR A 477 -4.94 -24.83 -6.97
C TYR A 477 -5.88 -23.83 -7.66
N ILE A 478 -5.60 -22.53 -7.53
CA ILE A 478 -6.39 -21.46 -8.15
C ILE A 478 -6.31 -21.56 -9.68
N ASP A 479 -5.14 -21.83 -10.26
CA ASP A 479 -5.00 -21.96 -11.71
C ASP A 479 -5.83 -23.11 -12.29
N LYS A 480 -6.00 -24.20 -11.54
CA LYS A 480 -6.78 -25.37 -11.95
C LYS A 480 -8.29 -25.15 -11.81
N ASN A 481 -8.73 -24.54 -10.71
CA ASN A 481 -10.14 -24.49 -10.36
C ASN A 481 -10.82 -23.14 -10.67
N PHE A 482 -10.05 -22.04 -10.74
CA PHE A 482 -10.59 -20.66 -10.81
C PHE A 482 -9.93 -19.83 -11.92
N ALA A 483 -9.88 -20.38 -13.13
CA ALA A 483 -9.14 -19.78 -14.26
C ALA A 483 -9.58 -18.34 -14.64
N ASN A 484 -10.84 -17.98 -14.34
CA ASN A 484 -11.43 -16.68 -14.69
C ASN A 484 -11.24 -15.59 -13.62
N SER A 485 -10.87 -15.96 -12.39
CA SER A 485 -10.72 -15.04 -11.25
C SER A 485 -9.35 -15.09 -10.57
N LYS A 486 -8.43 -15.92 -11.08
CA LYS A 486 -7.06 -16.19 -10.57
C LYS A 486 -6.12 -15.00 -10.32
N SER A 487 -6.54 -13.77 -10.60
CA SER A 487 -5.73 -12.56 -10.39
C SER A 487 -5.64 -12.14 -8.92
N ASP A 488 -6.69 -12.38 -8.13
CA ASP A 488 -6.76 -12.05 -6.70
C ASP A 488 -7.69 -13.01 -5.97
N LEU A 489 -7.43 -13.26 -4.68
CA LEU A 489 -8.21 -14.19 -3.87
C LEU A 489 -9.65 -13.70 -3.63
N PHE A 490 -9.90 -12.39 -3.49
CA PHE A 490 -11.28 -11.91 -3.35
C PHE A 490 -12.13 -12.24 -4.59
N ALA A 491 -11.51 -12.26 -5.77
CA ALA A 491 -12.18 -12.55 -7.03
C ALA A 491 -12.53 -14.04 -7.12
N VAL A 492 -11.66 -14.92 -6.61
CA VAL A 492 -11.94 -16.36 -6.45
C VAL A 492 -13.16 -16.56 -5.55
N PHE A 493 -13.26 -15.80 -4.46
CA PHE A 493 -14.42 -15.85 -3.58
C PHE A 493 -15.73 -15.38 -4.23
N ILE A 494 -15.70 -14.54 -5.26
CA ILE A 494 -16.91 -14.20 -6.02
C ILE A 494 -17.45 -15.45 -6.73
N GLU A 495 -16.57 -16.26 -7.34
CA GLU A 495 -16.96 -17.53 -7.96
C GLU A 495 -17.38 -18.57 -6.92
N LYS A 496 -16.64 -18.69 -5.82
CA LYS A 496 -16.97 -19.64 -4.75
C LYS A 496 -18.31 -19.32 -4.06
N CYS A 497 -18.57 -18.05 -3.73
CA CYS A 497 -19.85 -17.64 -3.15
C CYS A 497 -21.02 -17.87 -4.11
N LEU A 498 -20.78 -17.76 -5.43
CA LEU A 498 -21.77 -18.14 -6.43
C LEU A 498 -22.06 -19.63 -6.43
N GLU A 499 -21.04 -20.46 -6.29
CA GLU A 499 -21.21 -21.91 -6.17
C GLU A 499 -21.98 -22.28 -4.92
N ASP A 500 -21.72 -21.63 -3.77
CA ASP A 500 -22.36 -21.92 -2.49
C ASP A 500 -23.79 -21.35 -2.38
N CYS A 501 -24.16 -20.41 -3.25
CA CYS A 501 -25.49 -19.80 -3.27
C CYS A 501 -26.50 -20.65 -4.06
N MET A 502 -27.70 -20.85 -3.50
CA MET A 502 -28.82 -21.47 -4.20
C MET A 502 -29.27 -20.63 -5.40
N LYS A 503 -29.97 -21.27 -6.35
CA LYS A 503 -30.65 -20.54 -7.42
C LYS A 503 -31.67 -19.55 -6.82
N ASN A 504 -31.76 -18.37 -7.42
CA ASN A 504 -32.57 -17.24 -6.95
C ASN A 504 -32.18 -16.65 -5.58
N GLY A 505 -31.16 -17.20 -4.90
CA GLY A 505 -30.59 -16.64 -3.67
C GLY A 505 -29.75 -15.40 -3.91
N TYR A 506 -29.25 -14.83 -2.81
CA TYR A 506 -28.49 -13.58 -2.81
C TYR A 506 -27.04 -13.78 -2.39
N ILE A 507 -26.13 -13.10 -3.10
CA ILE A 507 -24.71 -13.02 -2.78
C ILE A 507 -24.41 -11.56 -2.45
N SER A 508 -23.85 -11.28 -1.29
CA SER A 508 -23.48 -9.93 -0.89
C SER A 508 -22.03 -9.88 -0.42
N MET A 509 -21.22 -9.00 -1.00
CA MET A 509 -19.79 -8.96 -0.70
C MET A 509 -19.23 -7.55 -0.70
N VAL A 510 -18.18 -7.32 0.10
CA VAL A 510 -17.30 -6.15 -0.01
C VAL A 510 -15.92 -6.58 -0.49
N THR A 511 -15.47 -6.05 -1.63
CA THR A 511 -14.22 -6.47 -2.30
C THR A 511 -13.44 -5.27 -2.81
N GLN A 512 -12.24 -5.47 -3.35
CA GLN A 512 -11.58 -4.40 -4.13
C GLN A 512 -12.37 -4.14 -5.42
N HIS A 513 -12.55 -2.88 -5.81
CA HIS A 513 -13.33 -2.50 -6.99
C HIS A 513 -12.65 -2.82 -8.34
N SER A 514 -11.43 -3.39 -8.31
CA SER A 514 -10.61 -3.59 -9.51
C SER A 514 -11.25 -4.56 -10.50
N TRP A 515 -12.04 -5.52 -10.02
CA TRP A 515 -12.81 -6.43 -10.87
C TRP A 515 -13.90 -5.74 -11.68
N MET A 516 -14.29 -4.51 -11.32
CA MET A 516 -15.23 -3.72 -12.12
C MET A 516 -14.60 -3.21 -13.42
N PHE A 517 -13.26 -3.14 -13.53
CA PHE A 517 -12.58 -2.43 -14.62
C PHE A 517 -11.46 -3.24 -15.29
N LEU A 518 -10.59 -3.89 -14.52
CA LEU A 518 -9.34 -4.45 -15.05
C LEU A 518 -9.58 -5.57 -16.07
N SER A 519 -8.80 -5.58 -17.15
CA SER A 519 -8.86 -6.59 -18.22
C SER A 519 -8.55 -8.01 -17.72
N SER A 520 -7.72 -8.16 -16.68
CA SER A 520 -7.43 -9.46 -16.06
C SER A 520 -8.66 -10.14 -15.43
N MET A 521 -9.74 -9.38 -15.19
CA MET A 521 -10.99 -9.84 -14.59
C MET A 521 -12.18 -9.70 -15.55
N GLU A 522 -11.92 -9.49 -16.85
CA GLU A 522 -12.96 -9.37 -17.89
C GLU A 522 -13.83 -10.62 -17.99
N LYS A 523 -13.22 -11.81 -17.99
CA LYS A 523 -13.95 -13.10 -18.00
C LYS A 523 -14.85 -13.30 -16.80
N LEU A 524 -14.43 -12.82 -15.62
CA LEU A 524 -15.26 -12.86 -14.42
C LEU A 524 -16.50 -11.97 -14.60
N ARG A 525 -16.34 -10.75 -15.12
CA ARG A 525 -17.47 -9.85 -15.43
C ARG A 525 -18.42 -10.48 -16.45
N GLU A 526 -17.90 -11.09 -17.51
CA GLU A 526 -18.72 -11.82 -18.50
C GLU A 526 -19.54 -12.94 -17.85
N LYS A 527 -18.94 -13.72 -16.95
CA LYS A 527 -19.63 -14.76 -16.18
C LYS A 527 -20.76 -14.16 -15.33
N ILE A 528 -20.50 -13.04 -14.64
CA ILE A 528 -21.52 -12.33 -13.85
C ILE A 528 -22.67 -11.84 -14.74
N PHE A 529 -22.39 -11.12 -15.83
CA PHE A 529 -23.44 -10.57 -16.68
C PHE A 529 -24.29 -11.64 -17.37
N SER A 530 -23.71 -12.81 -17.64
CA SER A 530 -24.38 -13.91 -18.32
C SER A 530 -25.23 -14.78 -17.41
N ASN A 531 -24.98 -14.77 -16.09
CA ASN A 531 -25.64 -15.69 -15.16
C ASN A 531 -26.37 -15.00 -14.00
N LEU A 532 -26.04 -13.74 -13.70
CA LEU A 532 -26.46 -13.05 -12.49
C LEU A 532 -27.16 -11.72 -12.81
N LEU A 533 -27.89 -11.26 -11.81
CA LEU A 533 -28.46 -9.92 -11.72
C LEU A 533 -27.67 -9.14 -10.66
N ILE A 534 -27.20 -7.93 -11.01
CA ILE A 534 -26.63 -6.99 -10.06
C ILE A 534 -27.79 -6.16 -9.48
N SER A 535 -28.25 -6.50 -8.28
CA SER A 535 -29.37 -5.81 -7.64
C SER A 535 -28.96 -4.42 -7.15
N SER A 536 -27.84 -4.36 -6.41
CA SER A 536 -27.29 -3.09 -5.94
C SER A 536 -25.78 -3.09 -5.77
N MET A 537 -25.15 -1.93 -5.83
CA MET A 537 -23.71 -1.75 -5.63
C MET A 537 -23.37 -0.38 -5.05
N ASN A 538 -22.66 -0.36 -3.92
CA ASN A 538 -22.02 0.82 -3.36
C ASN A 538 -20.56 0.87 -3.83
N HIS A 539 -20.25 1.78 -4.75
CA HIS A 539 -18.89 2.02 -5.23
C HIS A 539 -18.14 2.94 -4.26
N LEU A 540 -17.41 2.34 -3.32
CA LEU A 540 -16.83 3.04 -2.18
C LEU A 540 -15.52 3.75 -2.51
N GLY A 541 -14.65 3.15 -3.32
CA GLY A 541 -13.33 3.72 -3.63
C GLY A 541 -12.35 3.67 -2.43
N PRO A 542 -11.32 4.52 -2.40
CA PRO A 542 -10.32 4.51 -1.33
C PRO A 542 -10.88 4.99 0.00
N ARG A 543 -10.20 4.65 1.11
CA ARG A 543 -10.55 5.08 2.49
C ARG A 543 -11.97 4.69 2.93
N ALA A 544 -12.48 3.59 2.39
CA ALA A 544 -13.71 2.96 2.87
C ALA A 544 -13.53 2.30 4.24
N PHE A 545 -12.29 1.89 4.55
CA PHE A 545 -11.88 1.29 5.82
C PHE A 545 -11.02 2.31 6.58
N GLU A 546 -11.38 2.62 7.82
CA GLU A 546 -10.69 3.66 8.64
C GLU A 546 -9.20 3.35 8.87
N GLU A 547 -8.84 2.07 8.93
CA GLU A 547 -7.49 1.61 9.26
C GLU A 547 -6.50 1.70 8.10
N ILE A 548 -7.01 1.69 6.87
CA ILE A 548 -6.18 1.69 5.67
C ILE A 548 -6.03 3.13 5.20
N GLY A 549 -4.97 3.78 5.67
CA GLY A 549 -4.56 5.08 5.15
C GLY A 549 -4.16 5.00 3.67
N GLY A 550 -4.55 6.00 2.88
CA GLY A 550 -4.11 6.17 1.49
C GLY A 550 -5.06 5.59 0.43
N GLN A 551 -4.54 5.41 -0.80
CA GLN A 551 -5.30 4.93 -1.97
C GLN A 551 -5.05 3.43 -2.27
N VAL A 552 -4.45 2.69 -1.32
CA VAL A 552 -3.97 1.31 -1.54
C VAL A 552 -5.11 0.31 -1.72
N VAL A 553 -6.18 0.45 -0.94
CA VAL A 553 -7.38 -0.39 -1.05
C VAL A 553 -8.53 0.47 -1.54
N GLN A 554 -9.06 0.12 -2.72
CA GLN A 554 -10.22 0.78 -3.30
C GLN A 554 -11.38 -0.22 -3.30
N ALA A 555 -12.43 0.05 -2.52
CA ALA A 555 -13.45 -0.95 -2.21
C ALA A 555 -14.75 -0.76 -3.01
N THR A 556 -15.54 -1.83 -3.11
CA THR A 556 -16.94 -1.82 -3.56
C THR A 556 -17.72 -2.87 -2.78
N ALA A 557 -18.93 -2.53 -2.33
CA ALA A 557 -19.86 -3.47 -1.71
C ALA A 557 -21.05 -3.69 -2.65
N PHE A 558 -21.44 -4.93 -2.90
CA PHE A 558 -22.44 -5.24 -3.92
C PHE A 558 -23.32 -6.42 -3.53
N VAL A 559 -24.51 -6.46 -4.12
CA VAL A 559 -25.49 -7.54 -3.98
C VAL A 559 -25.83 -8.08 -5.36
N LEU A 560 -25.65 -9.38 -5.54
CA LEU A 560 -26.02 -10.14 -6.73
C LEU A 560 -27.15 -11.10 -6.39
N ARG A 561 -28.08 -11.30 -7.33
CA ARG A 561 -29.05 -12.41 -7.29
C ARG A 561 -28.57 -13.52 -8.22
N ASN A 562 -28.63 -14.78 -7.75
CA ASN A 562 -28.23 -15.96 -8.52
C ASN A 562 -29.31 -16.39 -9.52
N CYS A 563 -29.65 -15.46 -10.42
CA CYS A 563 -30.56 -15.67 -11.53
C CYS A 563 -30.18 -14.76 -12.69
N LEU A 564 -30.58 -15.17 -13.89
CA LEU A 564 -30.47 -14.34 -15.08
C LEU A 564 -31.83 -13.71 -15.34
N VAL A 565 -31.93 -12.40 -15.15
CA VAL A 565 -33.07 -11.59 -15.61
C VAL A 565 -32.55 -10.64 -16.68
N GLN A 566 -33.12 -10.70 -17.87
CA GLN A 566 -32.71 -9.83 -18.97
C GLN A 566 -33.29 -8.43 -18.76
N ASN A 567 -32.55 -7.41 -19.18
CA ASN A 567 -32.98 -6.00 -19.13
C ASN A 567 -33.27 -5.43 -17.74
N ALA A 568 -33.00 -6.18 -16.66
CA ALA A 568 -33.20 -5.71 -15.31
C ALA A 568 -32.24 -4.56 -14.95
N ILE A 569 -32.81 -3.56 -14.30
CA ILE A 569 -32.13 -2.33 -13.90
C ILE A 569 -31.64 -2.48 -12.46
N GLY A 570 -30.32 -2.38 -12.29
CA GLY A 570 -29.66 -2.38 -10.98
C GLY A 570 -29.51 -0.98 -10.40
N THR A 571 -29.17 -0.92 -9.11
CA THR A 571 -28.96 0.34 -8.37
C THR A 571 -27.51 0.54 -7.98
N TYR A 572 -26.93 1.69 -8.28
CA TYR A 572 -25.51 1.94 -8.02
C TYR A 572 -25.36 3.24 -7.23
N VAL A 573 -24.64 3.21 -6.11
CA VAL A 573 -24.37 4.38 -5.28
C VAL A 573 -22.89 4.73 -5.39
N ARG A 574 -22.58 5.91 -5.93
CA ARG A 574 -21.21 6.37 -6.14
C ARG A 574 -20.71 7.17 -4.94
N LEU A 575 -19.71 6.63 -4.23
CA LEU A 575 -19.15 7.25 -3.02
C LEU A 575 -17.63 7.46 -3.09
N VAL A 576 -17.00 7.26 -4.25
CA VAL A 576 -15.54 7.31 -4.40
C VAL A 576 -14.94 8.70 -4.20
N ASP A 577 -15.75 9.76 -4.37
CA ASP A 577 -15.30 11.15 -4.32
C ASP A 577 -15.20 11.70 -2.87
N TYR A 578 -15.57 10.90 -1.87
CA TYR A 578 -15.51 11.25 -0.45
C TYR A 578 -14.27 10.68 0.25
N ASN A 579 -13.67 11.45 1.16
CA ASN A 579 -12.32 11.21 1.69
C ASN A 579 -12.24 10.46 3.03
N SER A 580 -13.36 10.00 3.60
CA SER A 580 -13.43 9.21 4.83
C SER A 580 -14.61 8.23 4.83
N ALA A 581 -14.54 7.18 5.66
CA ALA A 581 -15.64 6.21 5.81
C ALA A 581 -16.94 6.87 6.31
N GLU A 582 -16.83 7.80 7.26
CA GLU A 582 -17.95 8.58 7.79
C GLU A 582 -18.59 9.48 6.71
N ALA A 583 -17.78 10.18 5.91
CA ALA A 583 -18.30 11.01 4.83
C ALA A 583 -19.05 10.18 3.78
N LYS A 584 -18.56 8.96 3.48
CA LYS A 584 -19.23 8.02 2.58
C LYS A 584 -20.57 7.55 3.14
N GLU A 585 -20.63 7.22 4.42
CA GLU A 585 -21.87 6.84 5.09
C GLU A 585 -22.91 7.97 5.04
N ASN A 586 -22.51 9.19 5.42
CA ASN A 586 -23.41 10.35 5.40
C ASN A 586 -23.93 10.64 3.98
N LYS A 587 -23.11 10.38 2.97
CA LYS A 587 -23.45 10.62 1.55
C LYS A 587 -24.15 9.47 0.85
N PHE A 588 -24.27 8.31 1.51
CA PHE A 588 -25.05 7.19 1.00
C PHE A 588 -26.52 7.57 0.78
N HIS A 589 -27.13 8.37 1.67
CA HIS A 589 -28.54 8.76 1.56
C HIS A 589 -28.81 9.89 0.56
N ASP A 590 -27.77 10.52 0.02
CA ASP A 590 -27.89 11.60 -0.94
C ASP A 590 -28.22 11.02 -2.33
N ARG A 591 -29.44 11.28 -2.81
CA ARG A 591 -29.96 10.72 -4.07
C ARG A 591 -29.18 11.20 -5.30
N ALA A 592 -28.41 12.28 -5.21
CA ALA A 592 -27.51 12.70 -6.29
C ALA A 592 -26.39 11.68 -6.56
N ASN A 593 -26.07 10.82 -5.58
CA ASN A 593 -25.08 9.76 -5.74
C ASN A 593 -25.67 8.45 -6.29
N TRP A 594 -26.98 8.39 -6.54
CA TRP A 594 -27.70 7.16 -6.95
C TRP A 594 -27.88 7.12 -8.45
N PHE A 595 -27.48 6.00 -9.06
CA PHE A 595 -27.53 5.73 -10.48
C PHE A 595 -28.33 4.46 -10.73
N ARG A 596 -28.98 4.39 -11.88
CA ARG A 596 -29.73 3.22 -12.34
C ARG A 596 -29.18 2.81 -13.70
N ALA A 597 -28.80 1.55 -13.83
CA ALA A 597 -28.21 1.06 -15.07
C ALA A 597 -28.55 -0.41 -15.31
N ASP A 598 -28.71 -0.75 -16.58
CA ASP A 598 -28.85 -2.12 -17.07
C ASP A 598 -27.47 -2.65 -17.50
N LYS A 599 -27.16 -3.90 -17.16
CA LYS A 599 -25.91 -4.56 -17.56
C LYS A 599 -25.59 -4.55 -19.07
N ARG A 600 -26.58 -4.39 -19.96
CA ARG A 600 -26.35 -4.24 -21.41
C ARG A 600 -25.49 -3.02 -21.73
N VAL A 601 -25.58 -1.94 -20.95
CA VAL A 601 -24.78 -0.73 -21.18
C VAL A 601 -23.29 -0.98 -20.93
N PHE A 602 -22.94 -1.88 -20.01
CA PHE A 602 -21.54 -2.22 -19.72
C PHE A 602 -20.88 -2.91 -20.91
N LYS A 603 -21.63 -3.77 -21.62
CA LYS A 603 -21.14 -4.48 -22.81
C LYS A 603 -20.84 -3.56 -24.00
N LYS A 604 -21.36 -2.33 -23.99
CA LYS A 604 -21.07 -1.31 -25.03
C LYS A 604 -19.67 -0.74 -24.91
N ILE A 605 -19.03 -0.88 -23.74
CA ILE A 605 -17.67 -0.38 -23.50
C ILE A 605 -16.68 -1.56 -23.63
N PRO A 606 -15.60 -1.43 -24.42
CA PRO A 606 -14.59 -2.49 -24.56
C PRO A 606 -14.02 -2.93 -23.22
N GLY A 607 -13.95 -4.25 -22.98
CA GLY A 607 -13.58 -4.82 -21.68
C GLY A 607 -14.74 -4.98 -20.69
N SER A 608 -15.94 -4.55 -21.08
CA SER A 608 -17.17 -4.55 -20.27
C SER A 608 -17.02 -4.02 -18.83
N PRO A 609 -16.41 -2.84 -18.60
CA PRO A 609 -16.33 -2.26 -17.27
C PRO A 609 -17.72 -1.91 -16.71
N ILE A 610 -17.91 -2.04 -15.40
CA ILE A 610 -19.15 -1.65 -14.70
C ILE A 610 -19.15 -0.13 -14.49
N ALA A 611 -19.32 0.59 -15.60
CA ALA A 611 -19.30 2.04 -15.66
C ALA A 611 -20.72 2.62 -15.67
N TYR A 612 -21.46 2.39 -14.59
CA TYR A 612 -22.89 2.77 -14.45
C TYR A 612 -23.19 4.26 -14.53
N TRP A 613 -22.17 5.12 -14.43
CA TRP A 613 -22.29 6.57 -14.57
C TRP A 613 -22.00 7.07 -15.99
N ALA A 614 -21.74 6.17 -16.94
CA ALA A 614 -21.56 6.53 -18.34
C ALA A 614 -22.85 7.12 -18.91
N SER A 615 -22.77 8.34 -19.47
CA SER A 615 -23.92 8.97 -20.12
C SER A 615 -24.26 8.26 -21.45
N PRO A 616 -25.50 8.39 -21.95
CA PRO A 616 -25.86 7.87 -23.28
C PRO A 616 -24.94 8.37 -24.40
N ARG A 617 -24.45 9.61 -24.30
CA ARG A 617 -23.51 10.18 -25.27
C ARG A 617 -22.16 9.50 -25.22
N ILE A 618 -21.64 9.27 -24.02
CA ILE A 618 -20.39 8.51 -23.81
C ILE A 618 -20.52 7.08 -24.35
N LEU A 619 -21.65 6.41 -24.11
CA LEU A 619 -21.89 5.08 -24.66
C LEU A 619 -21.89 5.10 -26.20
N ALA A 620 -22.52 6.09 -26.82
CA ALA A 620 -22.51 6.26 -28.28
C ALA A 620 -21.10 6.51 -28.83
N ILE A 621 -20.23 7.22 -28.08
CA ILE A 621 -18.83 7.41 -28.45
C ILE A 621 -18.09 6.07 -28.54
N PHE A 622 -18.33 5.13 -27.61
CA PHE A 622 -17.74 3.79 -27.71
C PHE A 622 -18.33 2.94 -28.84
N GLU A 623 -19.62 3.08 -29.14
CA GLU A 623 -20.28 2.30 -30.20
C GLU A 623 -19.89 2.76 -31.61
N HIS A 624 -19.62 4.04 -31.80
CA HIS A 624 -19.38 4.64 -33.12
C HIS A 624 -17.95 5.15 -33.34
N GLY A 625 -17.19 5.38 -32.27
CA GLY A 625 -15.83 5.91 -32.36
C GLY A 625 -14.84 4.89 -32.91
N ILE A 626 -13.80 5.40 -33.57
CA ILE A 626 -12.72 4.58 -34.11
C ILE A 626 -11.68 4.35 -33.00
N PRO A 627 -11.34 3.10 -32.66
CA PRO A 627 -10.28 2.83 -31.68
C PRO A 627 -8.92 3.42 -32.11
N LEU A 628 -8.11 3.87 -31.13
CA LEU A 628 -6.83 4.51 -31.40
C LEU A 628 -5.83 3.62 -32.16
N ASP A 629 -5.85 2.30 -31.94
CA ASP A 629 -4.95 1.36 -32.65
C ASP A 629 -5.20 1.28 -34.16
N HIS A 630 -6.38 1.66 -34.63
CA HIS A 630 -6.65 1.77 -36.06
C HIS A 630 -6.06 3.06 -36.67
N PHE A 631 -5.65 4.02 -35.83
CA PHE A 631 -5.12 5.32 -36.26
C PHE A 631 -3.61 5.47 -36.05
N ALA A 632 -3.06 4.87 -34.99
CA ALA A 632 -1.65 4.95 -34.62
C ALA A 632 -1.14 3.69 -33.91
N GLU A 633 0.17 3.46 -34.00
CA GLU A 633 0.80 2.31 -33.36
C GLU A 633 1.27 2.66 -31.95
N VAL A 634 0.71 1.98 -30.94
CA VAL A 634 1.16 2.11 -29.56
C VAL A 634 2.12 0.97 -29.23
N LYS A 635 3.38 1.29 -28.95
CA LYS A 635 4.42 0.30 -28.67
C LYS A 635 4.99 0.46 -27.27
N ARG A 636 5.20 -0.69 -26.61
CA ARG A 636 5.95 -0.78 -25.36
C ARG A 636 7.44 -0.58 -25.64
N GLY A 637 8.13 0.14 -24.77
CA GLY A 637 9.59 0.20 -24.75
C GLY A 637 10.27 -1.03 -24.14
N MET A 638 11.60 -0.97 -24.03
CA MET A 638 12.42 -2.06 -23.48
C MET A 638 12.36 -2.14 -21.95
N THR A 639 12.73 -3.29 -21.41
CA THR A 639 13.08 -3.45 -20.00
C THR A 639 14.56 -3.79 -19.90
N THR A 640 15.35 -2.89 -19.31
CA THR A 640 16.81 -3.04 -19.17
C THR A 640 17.21 -4.22 -18.29
N SER A 641 16.30 -4.72 -17.45
CA SER A 641 16.50 -5.74 -16.42
C SER A 641 17.48 -5.35 -15.29
N ASP A 642 18.28 -4.29 -15.44
CA ASP A 642 19.11 -3.69 -14.39
C ASP A 642 19.28 -2.17 -14.64
N ASN A 643 18.41 -1.37 -14.04
CA ASN A 643 18.45 0.09 -14.19
C ASN A 643 19.73 0.71 -13.60
N ASN A 644 20.32 0.13 -12.55
CA ASN A 644 21.52 0.69 -11.92
C ASN A 644 22.74 0.50 -12.81
N ARG A 645 22.76 -0.56 -13.62
CA ARG A 645 23.83 -0.80 -14.59
C ARG A 645 23.68 0.06 -15.84
N PHE A 646 22.49 0.11 -16.43
CA PHE A 646 22.30 0.63 -17.78
C PHE A 646 21.75 2.06 -17.89
N LEU A 647 21.23 2.65 -16.81
CA LEU A 647 20.63 3.98 -16.86
C LEU A 647 21.40 4.98 -16.00
N ARG A 648 21.47 6.22 -16.48
CA ARG A 648 21.97 7.39 -15.75
C ARG A 648 21.03 8.56 -15.94
N TYR A 649 21.02 9.50 -15.01
CA TYR A 649 20.61 10.85 -15.38
C TYR A 649 21.70 11.47 -16.25
N TRP A 650 21.30 12.28 -17.23
CA TRP A 650 22.23 12.85 -18.21
C TRP A 650 23.38 13.63 -17.58
N HIS A 651 23.15 14.26 -16.42
CA HIS A 651 24.16 15.08 -15.72
C HIS A 651 25.19 14.26 -14.95
N GLU A 652 25.01 12.94 -14.82
CA GLU A 652 25.97 12.05 -14.14
C GLU A 652 27.17 11.69 -15.04
N VAL A 653 26.98 11.67 -16.35
CA VAL A 653 27.96 11.21 -17.36
C VAL A 653 28.55 12.38 -18.12
N ALA A 654 29.68 12.16 -18.79
CA ALA A 654 30.28 13.20 -19.62
C ALA A 654 29.35 13.60 -20.78
N ILE A 655 29.15 14.90 -21.02
CA ILE A 655 28.27 15.36 -22.10
C ILE A 655 28.74 14.90 -23.49
N THR A 656 30.06 14.75 -23.66
CA THR A 656 30.69 14.31 -24.91
C THR A 656 30.45 12.83 -25.23
N THR A 657 29.98 12.02 -24.26
CA THR A 657 29.65 10.61 -24.47
C THR A 657 28.16 10.37 -24.75
N ILE A 658 27.35 11.45 -24.77
CA ILE A 658 25.93 11.42 -25.10
C ILE A 658 25.71 11.80 -26.57
N PHE A 659 24.99 10.96 -27.33
CA PHE A 659 24.54 11.29 -28.68
C PHE A 659 23.02 11.47 -28.73
N LYS A 660 22.57 12.70 -29.00
CA LYS A 660 21.15 13.09 -28.90
C LYS A 660 20.35 12.99 -30.21
N GLN A 661 21.02 12.90 -31.36
CA GLN A 661 20.42 13.14 -32.69
C GLN A 661 20.55 11.92 -33.62
N ALA A 662 20.50 10.71 -33.08
CA ALA A 662 20.43 9.53 -33.93
C ALA A 662 19.08 9.50 -34.67
N HIS A 663 19.09 9.42 -35.99
CA HIS A 663 17.88 9.21 -36.80
C HIS A 663 17.62 7.71 -37.06
N ASN A 664 18.68 6.90 -36.95
CA ASN A 664 18.65 5.47 -37.22
C ASN A 664 19.82 4.76 -36.53
N GLU A 665 19.81 3.44 -36.61
CA GLU A 665 20.82 2.57 -35.99
C GLU A 665 22.23 2.78 -36.57
N LEU A 666 22.36 3.14 -37.85
CA LEU A 666 23.65 3.35 -38.49
C LEU A 666 24.34 4.58 -37.89
N GLU A 667 23.63 5.70 -37.77
CA GLU A 667 24.16 6.92 -37.16
C GLU A 667 24.49 6.72 -35.67
N ALA A 668 23.67 5.95 -34.96
CA ALA A 668 23.96 5.59 -33.57
C ALA A 668 25.31 4.85 -33.47
N LEU A 669 25.57 3.87 -34.34
CA LEU A 669 26.84 3.15 -34.41
C LEU A 669 28.01 4.05 -34.84
N GLU A 670 27.82 4.90 -35.84
CA GLU A 670 28.85 5.82 -36.34
C GLU A 670 29.27 6.85 -35.29
N SER A 671 28.34 7.25 -34.41
CA SER A 671 28.62 8.18 -33.31
C SER A 671 29.68 7.67 -32.33
N ARG A 672 29.79 6.34 -32.18
CA ARG A 672 30.58 5.66 -31.13
C ARG A 672 30.26 6.14 -29.72
N ALA A 673 29.10 6.76 -29.52
CA ALA A 673 28.65 7.22 -28.23
C ALA A 673 28.19 6.03 -27.38
N LYS A 674 28.28 6.21 -26.07
CA LYS A 674 27.81 5.22 -25.10
C LYS A 674 26.39 5.49 -24.67
N TRP A 675 26.04 6.77 -24.48
CA TRP A 675 24.80 7.18 -23.86
C TRP A 675 23.83 7.79 -24.88
N PHE A 676 22.59 7.34 -24.86
CA PHE A 676 21.52 7.82 -25.74
C PHE A 676 20.30 8.26 -24.92
N PRO A 677 19.55 9.30 -25.33
CA PRO A 677 18.34 9.74 -24.65
C PRO A 677 17.34 8.59 -24.43
N TYR A 678 16.77 8.51 -23.22
CA TYR A 678 15.88 7.43 -22.84
C TYR A 678 14.63 7.94 -22.14
N SER A 679 13.46 7.77 -22.77
CA SER A 679 12.16 8.13 -22.22
C SER A 679 11.70 7.07 -21.23
N LYS A 680 11.80 7.38 -19.94
CA LYS A 680 11.38 6.49 -18.84
C LYS A 680 9.93 6.70 -18.39
N GLY A 681 9.18 7.52 -19.12
CA GLY A 681 7.95 8.11 -18.60
C GLY A 681 8.27 9.22 -17.59
N GLY A 682 7.41 9.41 -16.59
CA GLY A 682 7.56 10.49 -15.61
C GLY A 682 6.28 10.76 -14.82
N GLY A 683 6.22 11.92 -14.17
CA GLY A 683 5.04 12.38 -13.44
C GLY A 683 3.98 13.03 -14.34
N TYR A 684 3.03 13.73 -13.72
CA TYR A 684 2.04 14.53 -14.41
C TYR A 684 2.68 15.79 -15.00
N ARG A 685 2.79 15.83 -16.33
CA ARG A 685 3.21 16.99 -17.12
C ARG A 685 2.71 16.81 -18.56
N LYS A 686 2.10 17.85 -19.12
CA LYS A 686 1.61 17.87 -20.51
C LYS A 686 2.64 18.47 -21.47
N TRP A 687 2.44 18.13 -22.75
CA TRP A 687 3.08 18.66 -23.96
C TRP A 687 4.57 18.33 -24.15
N TYR A 688 5.44 18.52 -23.15
CA TYR A 688 6.89 18.23 -23.27
C TYR A 688 7.57 18.08 -21.90
N GLY A 689 8.62 17.25 -21.79
CA GLY A 689 9.47 17.15 -20.59
C GLY A 689 9.75 15.71 -20.12
N TYR A 690 10.41 15.58 -18.96
CA TYR A 690 10.88 14.29 -18.39
C TYR A 690 11.87 13.52 -19.28
N LEU A 691 12.61 14.26 -20.10
CA LEU A 691 13.77 13.74 -20.83
C LEU A 691 15.02 14.02 -20.00
N ASP A 692 15.22 13.22 -18.96
CA ASP A 692 16.32 13.38 -18.00
C ASP A 692 17.23 12.15 -17.88
N HIS A 693 16.85 11.03 -18.49
CA HIS A 693 17.61 9.79 -18.49
C HIS A 693 18.34 9.55 -19.81
N VAL A 694 19.46 8.86 -19.69
CA VAL A 694 20.19 8.26 -20.79
C VAL A 694 20.42 6.78 -20.52
N ILE A 695 20.48 5.98 -21.59
CA ILE A 695 20.75 4.53 -21.54
C ILE A 695 22.10 4.22 -22.18
N ASN A 696 22.84 3.26 -21.61
CA ASN A 696 23.99 2.68 -22.28
C ASN A 696 23.50 1.89 -23.50
N TRP A 697 23.71 2.46 -24.68
CA TRP A 697 23.39 1.85 -25.98
C TRP A 697 24.62 1.75 -26.89
N GLU A 698 25.82 1.72 -26.29
CA GLU A 698 27.08 1.49 -26.99
C GLU A 698 27.03 0.22 -27.84
N ASP A 699 27.62 0.28 -29.04
CA ASP A 699 27.65 -0.83 -30.01
C ASP A 699 26.26 -1.46 -30.21
N SER A 700 25.24 -0.65 -30.49
CA SER A 700 23.85 -1.12 -30.66
C SER A 700 23.25 -1.79 -29.43
N GLY A 701 23.63 -1.35 -28.22
CA GLY A 701 23.17 -1.95 -26.96
C GLY A 701 23.71 -3.37 -26.72
N LYS A 702 24.89 -3.70 -27.25
CA LYS A 702 25.51 -5.03 -27.13
C LYS A 702 25.52 -5.55 -25.69
N GLU A 703 25.87 -4.71 -24.72
CA GLU A 703 25.95 -5.09 -23.31
C GLU A 703 24.57 -5.41 -22.73
N VAL A 704 23.59 -4.53 -22.92
CA VAL A 704 22.22 -4.71 -22.37
C VAL A 704 21.51 -5.89 -23.04
N ILE A 705 21.73 -6.11 -24.34
CA ILE A 705 21.22 -7.29 -25.07
C ILE A 705 21.86 -8.58 -24.53
N ALA A 706 23.17 -8.59 -24.30
CA ALA A 706 23.85 -9.75 -23.74
C ALA A 706 23.31 -10.09 -22.33
N TYR A 707 23.17 -9.08 -21.47
CA TYR A 707 22.60 -9.25 -20.13
C TYR A 707 21.14 -9.73 -20.16
N ALA A 708 20.31 -9.20 -21.06
CA ALA A 708 18.95 -9.68 -21.24
C ALA A 708 18.91 -11.17 -21.65
N LYS A 709 19.84 -11.63 -22.49
CA LYS A 709 19.98 -13.06 -22.85
C LYS A 709 20.36 -13.92 -21.65
N THR A 710 21.26 -13.46 -20.78
CA THR A 710 21.70 -14.26 -19.61
C THR A 710 20.55 -14.50 -18.64
N ILE A 711 19.70 -13.50 -18.40
CA ILE A 711 18.56 -13.60 -17.46
C ILE A 711 17.39 -14.36 -18.08
N ASN A 712 17.04 -14.05 -19.33
CA ASN A 712 15.77 -14.49 -19.91
C ASN A 712 15.90 -15.63 -20.92
N LYS A 713 17.10 -16.15 -21.16
CA LYS A 713 17.47 -17.08 -22.26
C LYS A 713 17.26 -16.51 -23.68
N SER A 714 16.60 -15.37 -23.81
CA SER A 714 16.44 -14.57 -25.03
C SER A 714 16.30 -13.10 -24.67
N TYR A 715 16.95 -12.21 -25.44
CA TYR A 715 16.79 -10.77 -25.27
C TYR A 715 15.41 -10.27 -25.69
N THR A 716 14.75 -10.94 -26.65
CA THR A 716 13.48 -10.50 -27.24
C THR A 716 12.30 -10.50 -26.27
N ARG A 717 12.48 -11.00 -25.04
CA ARG A 717 11.48 -10.92 -23.96
C ARG A 717 11.45 -9.55 -23.28
N THR A 718 12.55 -8.82 -23.32
CA THR A 718 12.71 -7.54 -22.61
C THR A 718 13.18 -6.42 -23.51
N ILE A 719 14.00 -6.70 -24.51
CA ILE A 719 14.42 -5.74 -25.55
C ILE A 719 13.54 -6.01 -26.78
N VAL A 720 12.62 -5.09 -27.06
CA VAL A 720 11.53 -5.27 -28.03
C VAL A 720 11.33 -4.00 -28.85
N ASN A 721 10.65 -4.11 -29.99
CA ASN A 721 10.26 -2.96 -30.82
C ASN A 721 11.44 -2.07 -31.25
N MET A 722 12.63 -2.66 -31.48
CA MET A 722 13.84 -1.92 -31.84
C MET A 722 13.70 -1.08 -33.12
N SER A 723 12.81 -1.48 -34.03
CA SER A 723 12.49 -0.71 -35.24
C SER A 723 11.86 0.68 -34.96
N TYR A 724 11.38 0.91 -33.73
CA TYR A 724 10.80 2.18 -33.31
C TYR A 724 11.77 3.03 -32.49
N TYR A 725 12.98 2.54 -32.23
CA TYR A 725 14.00 3.35 -31.57
C TYR A 725 14.37 4.52 -32.46
N TYR A 726 14.75 5.63 -31.84
CA TYR A 726 15.10 6.88 -32.49
C TYR A 726 13.92 7.63 -33.14
N LEU A 727 12.84 6.96 -33.54
CA LEU A 727 11.68 7.62 -34.14
C LEU A 727 10.98 8.59 -33.17
N PRO A 728 10.49 9.74 -33.64
CA PRO A 728 9.70 10.66 -32.82
C PRO A 728 8.35 10.03 -32.46
N SER A 729 7.85 10.33 -31.26
CA SER A 729 6.60 9.74 -30.75
C SER A 729 5.88 10.66 -29.76
N VAL A 730 4.71 10.21 -29.32
CA VAL A 730 4.04 10.77 -28.15
C VAL A 730 4.14 9.78 -26.99
N GLY A 731 4.80 10.17 -25.91
CA GLY A 731 5.03 9.34 -24.74
C GLY A 731 4.01 9.57 -23.62
N PHE A 732 3.69 8.52 -22.89
CA PHE A 732 2.90 8.58 -21.66
C PHE A 732 3.49 7.67 -20.57
N SER A 733 3.09 7.86 -19.33
CA SER A 733 3.56 7.05 -18.20
C SER A 733 2.57 5.94 -17.90
N TYR A 734 3.04 4.70 -17.73
CA TYR A 734 2.17 3.58 -17.29
C TYR A 734 1.54 3.85 -15.92
N ILE A 735 2.31 4.41 -14.98
CA ILE A 735 1.88 4.70 -13.62
C ILE A 735 2.02 6.19 -13.36
N THR A 736 0.94 6.84 -12.94
CA THR A 736 0.94 8.24 -12.52
C THR A 736 -0.06 8.45 -11.37
N SER A 737 0.32 9.25 -10.38
CA SER A 737 -0.58 9.68 -9.30
C SER A 737 -1.42 10.91 -9.69
N GLY A 738 -1.01 11.64 -10.73
CA GLY A 738 -1.79 12.73 -11.32
C GLY A 738 -2.68 12.24 -12.46
N PRO A 739 -3.43 13.14 -13.12
CA PRO A 739 -4.21 12.80 -14.30
C PRO A 739 -3.34 12.15 -15.41
N PHE A 740 -4.00 11.43 -16.32
CA PHE A 740 -3.33 11.00 -17.54
C PHE A 740 -2.78 12.21 -18.30
N SER A 741 -1.55 12.09 -18.78
CA SER A 741 -0.89 13.16 -19.56
C SER A 741 0.07 12.55 -20.56
N MET A 742 0.18 13.23 -21.70
CA MET A 742 1.04 12.87 -22.81
C MET A 742 2.02 13.99 -23.14
N ARG A 743 3.20 13.60 -23.64
CA ARG A 743 4.30 14.48 -23.98
C ARG A 743 4.87 14.15 -25.35
N TRP A 744 5.28 15.18 -26.06
CA TRP A 744 6.06 15.05 -27.27
C TRP A 744 7.44 14.49 -26.94
N ILE A 745 7.84 13.43 -27.64
CA ILE A 745 9.19 12.85 -27.57
C ILE A 745 9.88 13.13 -28.90
N PRO A 746 11.00 13.87 -28.90
CA PRO A 746 11.73 14.16 -30.11
C PRO A 746 12.41 12.90 -30.67
N GLU A 747 12.91 13.03 -31.89
CA GLU A 747 13.76 12.03 -32.51
C GLU A 747 15.07 11.81 -31.72
N GLY A 748 15.70 10.64 -31.87
CA GLY A 748 16.93 10.27 -31.16
C GLY A 748 16.72 9.60 -29.80
N CYS A 749 15.47 9.32 -29.40
CA CYS A 749 15.13 8.75 -28.11
C CYS A 749 14.81 7.24 -28.17
N LEU A 750 15.21 6.51 -27.13
CA LEU A 750 14.80 5.14 -26.84
C LEU A 750 13.73 5.14 -25.74
N TYR A 751 12.97 4.05 -25.60
CA TYR A 751 11.78 4.02 -24.74
C TYR A 751 11.86 2.92 -23.68
N ASP A 752 11.48 3.26 -22.45
CA ASP A 752 11.29 2.28 -21.37
C ASP A 752 9.94 1.59 -21.49
N SER A 753 9.88 0.38 -20.97
CA SER A 753 8.63 -0.30 -20.69
C SER A 753 7.68 0.62 -19.92
N GLY A 754 8.10 1.28 -18.85
CA GLY A 754 7.38 2.29 -18.05
C GLY A 754 6.92 3.55 -18.79
N GLY A 755 7.46 3.83 -19.98
CA GLY A 755 7.13 4.99 -20.81
C GLY A 755 6.84 4.61 -22.27
N PRO A 756 5.70 3.97 -22.56
CA PRO A 756 5.33 3.59 -23.93
C PRO A 756 5.24 4.79 -24.88
N GLY A 757 5.47 4.54 -26.16
CA GLY A 757 5.37 5.53 -27.23
C GLY A 757 4.19 5.25 -28.17
N VAL A 758 3.57 6.32 -28.65
CA VAL A 758 2.57 6.32 -29.73
C VAL A 758 3.20 6.88 -31.00
N PHE A 759 3.24 6.05 -32.05
CA PHE A 759 3.94 6.32 -33.29
C PHE A 759 2.94 6.49 -34.45
N ALA A 760 3.09 7.60 -35.17
CA ALA A 760 2.31 7.97 -36.35
C ALA A 760 3.09 9.07 -37.12
N ASP A 761 2.57 9.55 -38.25
CA ASP A 761 3.06 10.78 -38.89
C ASP A 761 2.83 12.03 -38.01
N GLU A 762 3.51 13.14 -38.32
CA GLU A 762 3.54 14.31 -37.44
C GLU A 762 2.16 14.89 -37.13
N ASP A 763 1.31 15.10 -38.14
CA ASP A 763 -0.02 15.68 -37.96
C ASP A 763 -0.90 14.77 -37.10
N LYS A 764 -0.83 13.45 -37.31
CA LYS A 764 -1.48 12.49 -36.42
C LYS A 764 -0.93 12.52 -35.00
N ARG A 765 0.38 12.65 -34.80
CA ARG A 765 0.96 12.76 -33.44
C ARG A 765 0.48 14.03 -32.73
N LEU A 766 0.38 15.17 -33.43
CA LEU A 766 -0.17 16.42 -32.89
C LEU A 766 -1.65 16.26 -32.51
N PHE A 767 -2.44 15.59 -33.36
CA PHE A 767 -3.81 15.23 -33.05
C PHE A 767 -3.92 14.37 -31.78
N ILE A 768 -3.16 13.29 -31.71
CA ILE A 768 -3.15 12.36 -30.59
C ILE A 768 -2.75 13.08 -29.30
N LEU A 769 -1.71 13.91 -29.35
CA LEU A 769 -1.23 14.67 -28.19
C LEU A 769 -2.29 15.63 -27.65
N GLY A 770 -3.00 16.37 -28.51
CA GLY A 770 -4.08 17.25 -28.09
C GLY A 770 -5.33 16.49 -27.61
N CYS A 771 -5.74 15.45 -28.35
CA CYS A 771 -6.91 14.63 -28.02
C CYS A 771 -6.74 13.97 -26.64
N LEU A 772 -5.60 13.33 -26.40
CA LEU A 772 -5.37 12.54 -25.20
C LEU A 772 -5.01 13.39 -23.96
N ASN A 773 -4.62 14.66 -24.14
CA ASN A 773 -4.50 15.63 -23.05
C ASN A 773 -5.80 16.40 -22.75
N SER A 774 -6.87 16.17 -23.52
CA SER A 774 -8.16 16.86 -23.37
C SER A 774 -9.03 16.28 -22.24
N LYS A 775 -9.97 17.09 -21.74
CA LYS A 775 -10.96 16.66 -20.74
C LYS A 775 -11.81 15.45 -21.18
N PRO A 776 -12.35 15.39 -22.42
CA PRO A 776 -13.07 14.20 -22.90
C PRO A 776 -12.28 12.90 -22.77
N ALA A 777 -11.01 12.89 -23.22
CA ALA A 777 -10.16 11.70 -23.10
C ALA A 777 -9.94 11.29 -21.63
N ARG A 778 -9.71 12.26 -20.73
CA ARG A 778 -9.61 12.00 -19.29
C ARG A 778 -10.89 11.37 -18.72
N THR A 779 -12.07 11.84 -19.13
CA THR A 779 -13.36 11.26 -18.72
C THR A 779 -13.51 9.83 -19.22
N ILE A 780 -13.14 9.57 -20.48
CA ILE A 780 -13.18 8.24 -21.10
C ILE A 780 -12.21 7.27 -20.40
N PHE A 781 -10.98 7.69 -20.09
CA PHE A 781 -10.03 6.85 -19.36
C PHE A 781 -10.53 6.43 -17.99
N LYS A 782 -11.20 7.33 -17.25
CA LYS A 782 -11.79 6.99 -15.94
C LYS A 782 -12.87 5.91 -16.03
N LEU A 783 -13.49 5.70 -17.20
CA LEU A 783 -14.49 4.64 -17.42
C LEU A 783 -13.82 3.31 -17.77
N LEU A 784 -12.78 3.34 -18.59
CA LEU A 784 -12.02 2.14 -18.97
C LEU A 784 -11.21 1.59 -17.79
N ASN A 785 -10.47 2.48 -17.12
CA ASN A 785 -9.59 2.11 -16.02
C ASN A 785 -9.41 3.32 -15.07
N PRO A 786 -10.16 3.41 -13.97
CA PRO A 786 -10.04 4.49 -12.98
C PRO A 786 -8.83 4.34 -12.05
N THR A 787 -7.98 3.32 -12.26
CA THR A 787 -6.79 3.12 -11.41
C THR A 787 -5.64 4.03 -11.84
N ILE A 788 -4.60 4.11 -11.01
CA ILE A 788 -3.37 4.88 -11.30
C ILE A 788 -2.51 4.27 -12.42
N ASN A 789 -2.85 3.07 -12.90
CA ASN A 789 -2.05 2.28 -13.81
C ASN A 789 -2.77 2.13 -15.16
N LEU A 790 -2.50 3.03 -16.09
CA LEU A 790 -3.10 3.03 -17.42
C LEU A 790 -2.24 2.22 -18.38
N GLN A 791 -2.76 1.09 -18.84
CA GLN A 791 -2.04 0.16 -19.67
C GLN A 791 -2.12 0.54 -21.15
N ILE A 792 -1.21 0.02 -21.98
CA ILE A 792 -1.28 0.16 -23.45
C ILE A 792 -2.65 -0.30 -23.97
N ALA A 793 -3.17 -1.40 -23.43
CA ALA A 793 -4.49 -1.93 -23.77
C ALA A 793 -5.62 -0.92 -23.52
N ASP A 794 -5.50 -0.06 -22.52
CA ASP A 794 -6.49 0.98 -22.22
C ASP A 794 -6.40 2.13 -23.21
N VAL A 795 -5.16 2.52 -23.58
CA VAL A 795 -4.88 3.61 -24.53
C VAL A 795 -5.32 3.25 -25.95
N VAL A 796 -5.04 2.02 -26.42
CA VAL A 796 -5.43 1.57 -27.77
C VAL A 796 -6.96 1.46 -27.94
N ARG A 797 -7.68 1.16 -26.86
CA ARG A 797 -9.15 1.05 -26.85
C ARG A 797 -9.86 2.40 -26.81
N LEU A 798 -9.14 3.52 -26.71
CA LEU A 798 -9.76 4.84 -26.62
C LEU A 798 -10.47 5.18 -27.95
N PRO A 799 -11.78 5.43 -27.94
CA PRO A 799 -12.51 5.84 -29.14
C PRO A 799 -12.15 7.28 -29.51
N LEU A 800 -11.72 7.48 -30.75
CA LEU A 800 -11.48 8.79 -31.35
C LEU A 800 -12.79 9.38 -31.91
N PRO A 801 -12.93 10.71 -31.95
CA PRO A 801 -14.15 11.34 -32.44
C PRO A 801 -14.32 11.12 -33.95
N ASN A 802 -15.57 11.02 -34.42
CA ASN A 802 -15.89 10.79 -35.84
C ASN A 802 -15.34 11.88 -36.77
N SER A 803 -15.14 13.10 -36.25
CA SER A 803 -14.58 14.24 -36.98
C SER A 803 -13.04 14.25 -37.04
N ILE A 804 -12.37 13.13 -36.76
CA ILE A 804 -10.90 13.01 -36.71
C ILE A 804 -10.21 13.64 -37.92
N GLU A 805 -10.66 13.33 -39.14
CA GLU A 805 -10.04 13.83 -40.37
C GLU A 805 -10.06 15.35 -40.50
N ASN A 806 -11.13 15.99 -40.01
CA ASN A 806 -11.26 17.44 -40.06
C ASN A 806 -10.32 18.12 -39.07
N ILE A 807 -9.98 17.46 -37.96
CA ILE A 807 -9.17 18.04 -36.89
C ILE A 807 -7.68 17.89 -37.19
N TYR A 808 -7.19 16.67 -37.48
CA TYR A 808 -5.73 16.49 -37.64
C TYR A 808 -5.18 17.13 -38.92
N LYS A 809 -6.03 17.36 -39.93
CA LYS A 809 -5.68 18.08 -41.15
C LYS A 809 -5.83 19.60 -41.01
N ASP A 810 -6.38 20.12 -39.91
CA ASP A 810 -6.55 21.57 -39.70
C ASP A 810 -5.21 22.23 -39.32
N PRO A 811 -4.66 23.14 -40.15
CA PRO A 811 -3.42 23.83 -39.84
C PRO A 811 -3.49 24.71 -38.59
N ASN A 812 -4.67 25.24 -38.23
CA ASN A 812 -4.83 26.08 -37.04
C ASN A 812 -4.75 25.24 -35.77
N TYR A 813 -5.45 24.10 -35.73
CA TYR A 813 -5.29 23.12 -34.66
C TYR A 813 -3.82 22.69 -34.49
N ASN A 814 -3.16 22.28 -35.58
CA ASN A 814 -1.77 21.85 -35.53
C ASN A 814 -0.83 22.98 -35.05
N ARG A 815 -1.12 24.25 -35.39
CA ARG A 815 -0.39 25.41 -34.88
C ARG A 815 -0.60 25.58 -33.36
N SER A 816 -1.82 25.44 -32.87
CA SER A 816 -2.11 25.55 -31.43
C SER A 816 -1.40 24.46 -30.62
N VAL A 817 -1.38 23.21 -31.10
CA VAL A 817 -0.66 22.12 -30.40
C VAL A 817 0.85 22.34 -30.43
N ARG A 818 1.42 22.77 -31.57
CA ARG A 818 2.86 23.11 -31.64
C ARG A 818 3.23 24.23 -30.67
N GLU A 819 2.35 25.21 -30.50
CA GLU A 819 2.56 26.30 -29.55
C GLU A 819 2.51 25.80 -28.09
N LEU A 820 1.59 24.89 -27.75
CA LEU A 820 1.57 24.22 -26.45
C LEU A 820 2.87 23.45 -26.17
N ILE A 821 3.39 22.72 -27.16
CA ILE A 821 4.69 22.03 -27.07
C ILE A 821 5.81 23.06 -26.83
N ARG A 822 5.83 24.16 -27.59
CA ARG A 822 6.83 25.23 -27.47
C ARG A 822 6.84 25.86 -26.09
N LEU A 823 5.68 26.23 -25.56
CA LEU A 823 5.54 26.81 -24.22
C LEU A 823 6.04 25.85 -23.13
N ALA A 824 5.65 24.57 -23.20
CA ALA A 824 6.10 23.56 -22.25
C ALA A 824 7.59 23.22 -22.38
N LYS A 825 8.15 23.25 -23.59
CA LYS A 825 9.60 23.08 -23.80
C LYS A 825 10.38 24.27 -23.26
N ASN A 826 9.93 25.51 -23.50
CA ASN A 826 10.59 26.70 -22.96
C ASN A 826 10.61 26.72 -21.43
N ASP A 827 9.50 26.34 -20.76
CA ASP A 827 9.48 26.18 -19.30
C ASP A 827 10.47 25.10 -18.84
N TRP A 828 10.51 23.93 -19.52
CA TRP A 828 11.44 22.85 -19.19
C TRP A 828 12.91 23.28 -19.33
N ASP A 829 13.24 23.97 -20.43
CA ASP A 829 14.59 24.43 -20.75
C ASP A 829 15.01 25.68 -19.98
N SER A 830 14.13 26.24 -19.14
CA SER A 830 14.47 27.35 -18.23
C SER A 830 15.17 26.90 -16.94
N PHE A 831 15.31 25.58 -16.71
CA PHE A 831 15.93 25.01 -15.52
C PHE A 831 17.15 24.14 -15.87
N GLU A 832 18.17 24.16 -15.01
CA GLU A 832 19.44 23.40 -15.17
C GLU A 832 19.29 21.87 -15.25
N THR A 833 18.09 21.34 -14.97
CA THR A 833 17.77 19.93 -15.11
C THR A 833 17.52 19.52 -16.56
N SER A 834 17.30 20.48 -17.46
CA SER A 834 17.29 20.24 -18.91
C SER A 834 18.70 20.27 -19.47
N TRP A 835 19.01 19.32 -20.36
CA TRP A 835 20.28 19.31 -21.10
C TRP A 835 20.32 20.35 -22.24
N ASP A 836 19.21 21.05 -22.49
CA ASP A 836 19.08 22.17 -23.43
C ASP A 836 19.02 23.52 -22.69
N PHE A 837 19.27 23.52 -21.36
CA PHE A 837 19.34 24.76 -20.57
C PHE A 837 20.45 25.67 -21.09
N ILE A 838 20.07 26.90 -21.46
CA ILE A 838 20.98 27.89 -22.08
C ILE A 838 21.69 28.73 -21.01
N SER A 839 20.91 29.46 -20.20
CA SER A 839 21.39 30.34 -19.13
C SER A 839 20.23 30.73 -18.22
N HIS A 840 20.51 31.25 -17.03
CA HIS A 840 19.45 31.63 -16.09
C HIS A 840 18.60 32.79 -16.64
N PRO A 841 17.26 32.75 -16.52
CA PRO A 841 16.37 33.80 -17.05
C PRO A 841 16.77 35.23 -16.63
N PHE A 842 17.19 35.42 -15.38
CA PHE A 842 17.62 36.73 -14.87
C PHE A 842 18.88 37.31 -15.53
N VAL A 843 19.71 36.46 -16.12
CA VAL A 843 20.93 36.84 -16.84
C VAL A 843 20.63 37.01 -18.34
N ARG A 844 19.81 36.11 -18.90
CA ARG A 844 19.38 36.16 -20.31
C ARG A 844 18.54 37.41 -20.63
N HIS A 845 17.60 37.73 -19.76
CA HIS A 845 16.71 38.89 -19.87
C HIS A 845 17.03 39.89 -18.76
N LYS A 846 18.30 40.30 -18.69
CA LYS A 846 18.82 41.16 -17.63
C LYS A 846 18.24 42.58 -17.69
N PHE A 847 17.84 43.09 -16.52
CA PHE A 847 17.53 44.50 -16.26
C PHE A 847 18.56 45.14 -15.30
N ASN A 848 18.30 46.32 -14.75
CA ASN A 848 19.30 47.03 -13.95
C ASN A 848 19.53 46.35 -12.59
N THR A 849 18.46 45.84 -11.97
CA THR A 849 18.50 45.10 -10.70
C THR A 849 17.99 43.68 -10.87
N LEU A 850 18.33 42.81 -9.91
CA LEU A 850 17.85 41.44 -9.85
C LEU A 850 16.34 41.39 -9.60
N GLU A 851 15.81 42.31 -8.82
CA GLU A 851 14.37 42.48 -8.58
C GLU A 851 13.63 42.84 -9.88
N GLU A 852 14.16 43.77 -10.67
CA GLU A 852 13.59 44.09 -11.99
C GLU A 852 13.63 42.87 -12.93
N SER A 853 14.75 42.14 -12.97
CA SER A 853 14.85 40.89 -13.74
C SER A 853 13.84 39.84 -13.26
N TYR A 854 13.61 39.70 -11.95
CA TYR A 854 12.59 38.81 -11.41
C TYR A 854 11.18 39.26 -11.81
N ASN A 855 10.87 40.54 -11.70
CA ASN A 855 9.54 41.07 -12.08
C ASN A 855 9.23 40.83 -13.56
N GLN A 856 10.24 40.92 -14.43
CA GLN A 856 10.11 40.67 -15.86
C GLN A 856 9.99 39.18 -16.18
N TRP A 857 10.74 38.33 -15.48
CA TRP A 857 10.55 36.87 -15.52
C TRP A 857 9.16 36.47 -15.00
N SER A 858 8.69 37.11 -13.93
CA SER A 858 7.37 36.90 -13.36
C SER A 858 6.27 37.25 -14.37
N ALA A 859 6.34 38.43 -14.99
CA ALA A 859 5.43 38.82 -16.06
C ALA A 859 5.46 37.84 -17.25
N PHE A 860 6.64 37.45 -17.72
CA PHE A 860 6.79 36.50 -18.84
C PHE A 860 6.26 35.10 -18.53
N SER A 861 6.56 34.58 -17.33
CA SER A 861 6.07 33.27 -16.90
C SER A 861 4.56 33.26 -16.70
N GLU A 862 3.98 34.35 -16.18
CA GLU A 862 2.54 34.53 -16.05
C GLU A 862 1.86 34.64 -17.42
N GLU A 863 2.45 35.36 -18.39
CA GLU A 863 1.95 35.41 -19.77
C GLU A 863 1.96 34.02 -20.42
N ASN A 864 3.06 33.28 -20.30
CA ASN A 864 3.15 31.92 -20.84
C ASN A 864 2.16 30.97 -20.14
N PHE A 865 2.00 31.10 -18.82
CA PHE A 865 1.03 30.34 -18.04
C PHE A 865 -0.39 30.57 -18.56
N ASN A 866 -0.79 31.83 -18.72
CA ASN A 866 -2.12 32.19 -19.20
C ASN A 866 -2.33 31.83 -20.69
N SER A 867 -1.30 31.97 -21.52
CA SER A 867 -1.32 31.54 -22.92
C SER A 867 -1.49 30.03 -23.07
N LEU A 868 -0.73 29.24 -22.30
CA LEU A 868 -0.86 27.79 -22.26
C LEU A 868 -2.25 27.39 -21.76
N LYS A 869 -2.71 28.00 -20.67
CA LYS A 869 -4.06 27.76 -20.12
C LYS A 869 -5.15 28.00 -21.15
N THR A 870 -5.16 29.17 -21.78
CA THR A 870 -6.15 29.55 -22.81
C THR A 870 -6.15 28.54 -23.96
N LYS A 871 -4.96 28.10 -24.41
CA LYS A 871 -4.84 27.11 -25.49
C LYS A 871 -5.29 25.72 -25.07
N GLU A 872 -5.03 25.29 -23.84
CA GLU A 872 -5.61 24.05 -23.33
C GLU A 872 -7.13 24.10 -23.30
N GLU A 873 -7.72 25.24 -22.94
CA GLU A 873 -9.17 25.47 -22.95
C GLU A 873 -9.73 25.46 -24.38
N GLU A 874 -9.03 26.06 -25.36
CA GLU A 874 -9.36 25.96 -26.79
C GLU A 874 -9.36 24.50 -27.27
N ILE A 875 -8.30 23.73 -26.95
CA ILE A 875 -8.20 22.31 -27.28
C ILE A 875 -9.32 21.51 -26.62
N ASN A 876 -9.62 21.78 -25.34
CA ASN A 876 -10.76 21.16 -24.66
C ASN A 876 -12.07 21.47 -25.39
N ASN A 877 -12.32 22.71 -25.78
CA ASN A 877 -13.53 23.08 -26.50
C ASN A 877 -13.66 22.32 -27.84
N ILE A 878 -12.57 22.22 -28.62
CA ILE A 878 -12.54 21.45 -29.87
C ILE A 878 -12.96 20.00 -29.63
N PHE A 879 -12.36 19.33 -28.63
CA PHE A 879 -12.67 17.93 -28.37
C PHE A 879 -14.03 17.72 -27.69
N ILE A 880 -14.46 18.61 -26.80
CA ILE A 880 -15.81 18.58 -26.21
C ILE A 880 -16.86 18.65 -27.33
N GLN A 881 -16.65 19.51 -28.33
CA GLN A 881 -17.53 19.59 -29.49
C GLN A 881 -17.45 18.34 -30.38
N ALA A 882 -16.24 17.86 -30.67
CA ALA A 882 -16.00 16.69 -31.51
C ALA A 882 -16.62 15.41 -30.94
N TYR A 883 -16.66 15.29 -29.61
CA TYR A 883 -17.30 14.18 -28.89
C TYR A 883 -18.79 14.44 -28.58
N GLY A 884 -19.31 15.66 -28.76
CA GLY A 884 -20.71 15.99 -28.45
C GLY A 884 -21.02 16.12 -26.95
N LEU A 885 -20.05 16.48 -26.11
CA LEU A 885 -20.15 16.52 -24.65
C LEU A 885 -20.35 17.93 -24.07
N GLN A 886 -20.84 18.88 -24.86
CA GLN A 886 -20.98 20.30 -24.47
C GLN A 886 -21.89 20.50 -23.24
N ASP A 887 -22.85 19.60 -23.02
CA ASP A 887 -23.78 19.66 -21.89
C ASP A 887 -23.25 18.94 -20.64
N GLU A 888 -22.11 18.24 -20.75
CA GLU A 888 -21.53 17.42 -19.68
C GLU A 888 -20.17 17.95 -19.20
N LEU A 889 -19.42 18.64 -20.08
CA LEU A 889 -18.07 19.13 -19.81
C LEU A 889 -17.93 20.58 -20.26
N THR A 890 -17.17 21.34 -19.49
CA THR A 890 -16.79 22.71 -19.83
C THR A 890 -15.30 22.80 -20.19
N PRO A 891 -14.88 23.71 -21.07
CA PRO A 891 -13.50 23.78 -21.54
C PRO A 891 -12.50 24.29 -20.50
N GLU A 892 -12.94 25.10 -19.53
CA GLU A 892 -12.10 25.85 -18.59
C GLU A 892 -11.28 24.93 -17.69
N ILE A 893 -10.01 25.26 -17.43
CA ILE A 893 -9.16 24.45 -16.53
C ILE A 893 -8.79 25.24 -15.27
N GLU A 894 -8.67 24.52 -14.17
CA GLU A 894 -8.15 25.10 -12.93
C GLU A 894 -6.65 25.39 -13.05
N GLU A 895 -6.16 26.44 -12.37
CA GLU A 895 -4.73 26.78 -12.39
C GLU A 895 -3.84 25.62 -11.94
N THR A 896 -4.34 24.77 -11.03
CA THR A 896 -3.63 23.58 -10.54
C THR A 896 -3.45 22.47 -11.58
N GLU A 897 -4.18 22.54 -12.71
CA GLU A 897 -4.05 21.57 -13.82
C GLU A 897 -2.97 21.96 -14.83
N VAL A 898 -2.54 23.23 -14.83
CA VAL A 898 -1.53 23.80 -15.72
C VAL A 898 -0.15 23.31 -15.30
N THR A 899 0.60 22.72 -16.23
CA THR A 899 1.84 21.97 -15.90
C THR A 899 3.15 22.73 -16.10
N ILE A 900 3.07 24.03 -16.43
CA ILE A 900 4.23 24.94 -16.47
C ILE A 900 4.24 25.84 -15.24
N ASN A 901 5.41 26.32 -14.85
CA ASN A 901 5.57 27.02 -13.59
C ASN A 901 5.26 28.51 -13.73
N LYS A 902 4.52 29.07 -12.76
CA LYS A 902 4.60 30.51 -12.47
C LYS A 902 5.94 30.82 -11.79
N ALA A 903 6.41 32.07 -11.90
CA ALA A 903 7.58 32.52 -11.15
C ALA A 903 7.33 32.39 -9.65
N ASP A 904 8.37 31.97 -8.93
CA ASP A 904 8.36 31.84 -7.47
C ASP A 904 9.67 32.45 -6.97
N GLN A 905 9.56 33.51 -6.18
CA GLN A 905 10.70 34.33 -5.79
C GLN A 905 11.77 33.51 -5.08
N GLU A 906 11.38 32.65 -4.13
CA GLU A 906 12.32 31.83 -3.36
C GLU A 906 12.99 30.78 -4.24
N ARG A 907 12.22 30.02 -5.03
CA ARG A 907 12.72 28.99 -5.95
C ARG A 907 13.65 29.59 -7.00
N ASP A 908 13.25 30.68 -7.63
CA ASP A 908 13.97 31.27 -8.76
C ASP A 908 15.25 31.99 -8.31
N ILE A 909 15.28 32.54 -7.08
CA ILE A 909 16.52 33.04 -6.48
C ILE A 909 17.45 31.88 -6.10
N LYS A 910 16.91 30.77 -5.59
CA LYS A 910 17.71 29.57 -5.30
C LYS A 910 18.29 28.95 -6.59
N SER A 911 17.55 28.94 -7.70
CA SER A 911 18.09 28.50 -9.00
C SER A 911 19.12 29.47 -9.56
N TYR A 912 18.95 30.78 -9.35
CA TYR A 912 19.96 31.78 -9.71
C TYR A 912 21.27 31.55 -8.95
N ILE A 913 21.18 31.25 -7.64
CA ILE A 913 22.35 30.90 -6.83
C ILE A 913 23.02 29.61 -7.34
N SER A 914 22.23 28.59 -7.69
CA SER A 914 22.73 27.35 -8.32
C SER A 914 23.51 27.65 -9.61
N TYR A 915 22.92 28.44 -10.51
CA TYR A 915 23.55 28.82 -11.77
C TYR A 915 24.85 29.60 -11.56
N ALA A 916 24.87 30.52 -10.57
CA ALA A 916 26.07 31.25 -10.20
C ALA A 916 27.18 30.33 -9.69
N VAL A 917 26.86 29.34 -8.85
CA VAL A 917 27.82 28.30 -8.43
C VAL A 917 28.29 27.47 -9.62
N GLY A 918 27.41 27.18 -10.58
CA GLY A 918 27.78 26.56 -11.84
C GLY A 918 28.75 27.40 -12.66
N CYS A 919 28.62 28.73 -12.68
CA CYS A 919 29.59 29.61 -13.34
C CYS A 919 30.93 29.65 -12.58
N ILE A 920 30.90 29.70 -11.24
CA ILE A 920 32.10 29.67 -10.40
C ILE A 920 32.91 28.40 -10.63
N LEU A 921 32.25 27.24 -10.63
CA LEU A 921 32.91 25.94 -10.82
C LEU A 921 33.22 25.63 -12.29
N GLY A 922 32.86 26.51 -13.23
CA GLY A 922 33.13 26.37 -14.65
C GLY A 922 32.27 25.31 -15.34
N ARG A 923 31.01 25.14 -14.92
CA ARG A 923 30.00 24.36 -15.64
C ARG A 923 29.34 25.17 -16.76
N TYR A 924 29.05 26.43 -16.47
CA TYR A 924 28.47 27.42 -17.38
C TYR A 924 29.41 28.62 -17.52
N SER A 925 29.29 29.36 -18.62
CA SER A 925 30.02 30.61 -18.84
C SER A 925 29.06 31.75 -19.12
N LEU A 926 29.49 32.99 -18.84
CA LEU A 926 28.80 34.19 -19.32
C LEU A 926 29.19 34.55 -20.76
N ASP A 927 30.21 33.88 -21.31
CA ASP A 927 30.74 34.09 -22.67
C ASP A 927 30.12 33.14 -23.71
N GLU A 928 29.50 32.04 -23.27
CA GLU A 928 28.97 30.99 -24.15
C GLU A 928 27.58 30.53 -23.66
N GLU A 929 26.69 30.26 -24.61
CA GLU A 929 25.35 29.74 -24.34
C GLU A 929 25.38 28.22 -24.06
N GLY A 930 24.62 27.79 -23.06
CA GLY A 930 24.43 26.38 -22.74
C GLY A 930 25.48 25.79 -21.81
N LEU A 931 25.47 24.46 -21.71
CA LEU A 931 26.42 23.71 -20.89
C LEU A 931 27.83 23.75 -21.51
N VAL A 932 28.75 24.45 -20.87
CA VAL A 932 30.10 24.72 -21.40
C VAL A 932 31.04 23.57 -21.09
N PHE A 933 30.99 23.02 -19.88
CA PHE A 933 31.84 21.90 -19.47
C PHE A 933 31.10 20.93 -18.55
N ALA A 934 31.14 19.65 -18.91
CA ALA A 934 30.66 18.51 -18.12
C ALA A 934 31.43 17.26 -18.56
N GLY A 935 32.73 17.25 -18.31
CA GLY A 935 33.65 16.18 -18.71
C GLY A 935 34.54 16.57 -19.89
N GLY A 936 35.70 15.92 -20.00
CA GLY A 936 36.73 16.21 -21.01
C GLY A 936 37.83 17.16 -20.49
N LYS A 937 38.53 17.85 -21.40
CA LYS A 937 39.62 18.77 -21.06
C LYS A 937 39.08 20.17 -20.75
N PHE A 938 39.32 20.66 -19.54
CA PHE A 938 38.91 22.00 -19.13
C PHE A 938 39.73 23.07 -19.86
N ASP A 939 39.05 24.09 -20.40
CA ASP A 939 39.67 25.23 -21.09
C ASP A 939 39.30 26.55 -20.39
N PRO A 940 40.23 27.15 -19.62
CA PRO A 940 40.02 28.42 -18.95
C PRO A 940 39.74 29.59 -19.92
N GLN A 941 40.12 29.50 -21.20
CA GLN A 941 39.92 30.59 -22.16
C GLN A 941 38.44 30.83 -22.51
N ARG A 942 37.55 29.89 -22.16
CA ARG A 942 36.09 29.97 -22.36
C ARG A 942 35.37 30.76 -21.25
N TYR A 943 36.10 31.29 -20.27
CA TYR A 943 35.58 31.99 -19.08
C TYR A 943 36.25 33.37 -18.92
N LYS A 944 36.01 34.28 -19.87
CA LYS A 944 36.69 35.59 -19.94
C LYS A 944 36.02 36.65 -19.08
N VAL A 945 34.69 36.76 -19.16
CA VAL A 945 33.91 37.78 -18.43
C VAL A 945 33.92 37.49 -16.92
N PHE A 946 33.72 36.23 -16.55
CA PHE A 946 33.79 35.75 -15.18
C PHE A 946 34.63 34.47 -15.15
N LYS A 947 35.84 34.58 -14.58
CA LYS A 947 36.76 33.43 -14.50
C LYS A 947 36.18 32.37 -13.57
N ALA A 948 36.17 31.13 -14.05
CA ALA A 948 35.90 29.96 -13.22
C ALA A 948 37.08 29.67 -12.28
N GLU A 949 36.86 28.86 -11.24
CA GLU A 949 37.95 28.35 -10.40
C GLU A 949 38.94 27.53 -11.20
N ASP A 950 40.23 27.60 -10.88
CA ASP A 950 41.27 26.91 -11.64
C ASP A 950 41.28 25.40 -11.38
N ASP A 951 40.81 24.94 -10.22
CA ASP A 951 40.88 23.54 -9.78
C ASP A 951 39.50 22.87 -9.57
N GLY A 952 38.41 23.64 -9.68
CA GLY A 952 37.04 23.14 -9.49
C GLY A 952 36.66 22.88 -8.03
N ILE A 953 37.39 23.48 -7.08
CA ILE A 953 37.16 23.40 -5.63
C ILE A 953 36.67 24.76 -5.14
N LEU A 954 35.62 24.78 -4.32
CA LEU A 954 35.02 26.01 -3.81
C LEU A 954 34.79 25.92 -2.28
N PRO A 955 35.55 26.66 -1.45
CA PRO A 955 35.39 26.65 0.00
C PRO A 955 34.04 27.22 0.47
N VAL A 956 33.36 26.51 1.39
CA VAL A 956 32.06 26.89 1.96
C VAL A 956 32.17 27.02 3.48
N LEU A 957 32.74 28.13 3.95
CA LEU A 957 33.14 28.28 5.35
C LEU A 957 32.28 29.26 6.15
N GLY A 958 32.33 29.12 7.48
CA GLY A 958 31.64 29.96 8.47
C GLY A 958 32.03 31.44 8.43
N ASP A 959 33.26 31.72 8.00
CA ASP A 959 33.85 33.06 7.94
C ASP A 959 34.78 33.15 6.70
N PRO A 960 35.07 34.37 6.20
CA PRO A 960 35.88 34.58 4.99
C PRO A 960 37.38 34.35 5.25
N TYR A 961 37.77 33.08 5.36
CA TYR A 961 39.18 32.70 5.55
C TYR A 961 39.98 32.72 4.24
N PHE A 962 39.32 32.65 3.08
CA PHE A 962 39.94 32.65 1.75
C PHE A 962 39.45 33.86 0.95
N GLU A 963 40.29 34.40 0.06
CA GLU A 963 39.95 35.56 -0.78
C GLU A 963 38.91 35.20 -1.85
N ASP A 964 38.77 33.91 -2.15
CA ASP A 964 37.95 33.29 -3.19
C ASP A 964 36.90 32.33 -2.61
N ASP A 965 36.45 32.56 -1.37
CA ASP A 965 35.38 31.74 -0.80
C ASP A 965 34.03 31.90 -1.53
N ILE A 966 33.11 30.95 -1.33
CA ILE A 966 31.82 30.90 -2.06
C ILE A 966 31.03 32.20 -2.02
N VAL A 967 31.03 32.91 -0.88
CA VAL A 967 30.29 34.16 -0.73
C VAL A 967 30.99 35.27 -1.50
N THR A 968 32.32 35.35 -1.43
CA THR A 968 33.10 36.37 -2.15
C THR A 968 32.97 36.19 -3.66
N ARG A 969 33.06 34.94 -4.14
CA ARG A 969 32.86 34.60 -5.56
C ARG A 969 31.43 34.86 -6.02
N PHE A 970 30.43 34.53 -5.21
CA PHE A 970 29.03 34.82 -5.52
C PHE A 970 28.74 36.33 -5.57
N VAL A 971 29.25 37.09 -4.60
CA VAL A 971 29.19 38.57 -4.60
C VAL A 971 29.87 39.12 -5.86
N LYS A 972 31.03 38.59 -6.24
CA LYS A 972 31.71 39.01 -7.48
C LYS A 972 30.89 38.69 -8.73
N PHE A 973 30.25 37.52 -8.76
CA PHE A 973 29.35 37.14 -9.85
C PHE A 973 28.18 38.12 -9.99
N VAL A 974 27.54 38.50 -8.88
CA VAL A 974 26.46 39.51 -8.87
C VAL A 974 26.98 40.87 -9.35
N GLU A 975 28.19 41.27 -8.95
CA GLU A 975 28.81 42.52 -9.43
C GLU A 975 29.06 42.49 -10.94
N VAL A 976 29.56 41.38 -11.49
CA VAL A 976 29.83 41.24 -12.93
C VAL A 976 28.52 41.20 -13.72
N THR A 977 27.51 40.50 -13.20
CA THR A 977 26.23 40.33 -13.89
C THR A 977 25.33 41.55 -13.78
N PHE A 978 25.27 42.29 -12.68
CA PHE A 978 24.35 43.44 -12.49
C PHE A 978 25.01 44.80 -12.29
N GLY A 979 26.34 44.84 -12.15
CA GLY A 979 27.11 46.06 -11.98
C GLY A 979 27.24 46.50 -10.52
N ARG A 980 28.26 47.31 -10.26
CA ARG A 980 28.63 47.74 -8.89
C ARG A 980 27.61 48.71 -8.26
N ASN A 981 26.88 49.46 -9.08
CA ASN A 981 25.95 50.49 -8.60
C ASN A 981 24.67 49.92 -7.98
N THR A 982 24.25 48.70 -8.36
CA THR A 982 23.02 48.05 -7.86
C THR A 982 23.31 46.96 -6.82
N MET A 983 24.56 46.86 -6.39
CA MET A 983 25.06 45.74 -5.59
C MET A 983 24.37 45.58 -4.23
N ALA A 984 24.16 46.68 -3.50
CA ALA A 984 23.50 46.65 -2.20
C ALA A 984 22.05 46.14 -2.33
N ALA A 985 21.29 46.73 -3.26
CA ALA A 985 19.90 46.34 -3.54
C ALA A 985 19.79 44.87 -3.95
N ASN A 986 20.66 44.40 -4.85
CA ASN A 986 20.63 43.00 -5.31
C ASN A 986 20.94 42.01 -4.18
N LEU A 987 21.94 42.30 -3.34
CA LEU A 987 22.25 41.43 -2.20
C LEU A 987 21.14 41.41 -1.15
N ASP A 988 20.52 42.57 -0.88
CA ASP A 988 19.37 42.66 0.02
C ASP A 988 18.19 41.84 -0.51
N TYR A 989 17.86 41.99 -1.79
CA TYR A 989 16.79 41.23 -2.43
C TYR A 989 17.02 39.71 -2.38
N ILE A 990 18.26 39.26 -2.64
CA ILE A 990 18.62 37.83 -2.51
C ILE A 990 18.41 37.35 -1.07
N ALA A 991 18.92 38.11 -0.09
CA ALA A 991 18.84 37.73 1.32
C ALA A 991 17.40 37.68 1.83
N GLU A 992 16.56 38.63 1.42
CA GLU A 992 15.13 38.65 1.75
C GLU A 992 14.40 37.44 1.16
N SER A 993 14.69 37.10 -0.10
CA SER A 993 14.09 35.96 -0.81
C SER A 993 14.43 34.60 -0.20
N ILE A 994 15.58 34.47 0.47
CA ILE A 994 16.02 33.23 1.16
C ILE A 994 15.84 33.29 2.68
N GLY A 995 15.11 34.28 3.19
CA GLY A 995 14.72 34.39 4.60
C GLY A 995 15.78 34.99 5.53
N ARG A 996 16.14 36.26 5.32
CA ARG A 996 17.02 37.05 6.21
C ARG A 996 16.43 37.23 7.61
N LYS A 997 17.25 37.08 8.65
CA LYS A 997 16.84 37.34 10.06
C LYS A 997 16.97 38.81 10.43
N VAL A 998 16.21 39.25 11.44
CA VAL A 998 16.11 40.66 11.89
C VAL A 998 17.47 41.32 12.20
N ASN A 999 18.47 40.56 12.66
CA ASN A 999 19.81 41.06 13.03
C ASN A 999 20.93 40.43 12.17
N GLU A 1000 20.65 40.10 10.92
CA GLU A 1000 21.59 39.42 10.01
C GLU A 1000 21.85 40.30 8.79
N THR A 1001 23.12 40.54 8.43
CA THR A 1001 23.43 41.26 7.20
C THR A 1001 23.11 40.39 5.98
N SER A 1002 22.94 41.00 4.81
CA SER A 1002 22.62 40.25 3.59
C SER A 1002 23.72 39.26 3.20
N LYS A 1003 24.99 39.60 3.44
CA LYS A 1003 26.12 38.68 3.27
C LYS A 1003 26.11 37.53 4.27
N ASP A 1004 25.74 37.78 5.53
CA ASP A 1004 25.64 36.74 6.56
C ASP A 1004 24.50 35.76 6.25
N CYS A 1005 23.37 36.27 5.75
CA CYS A 1005 22.23 35.46 5.31
C CYS A 1005 22.63 34.53 4.15
N ILE A 1006 23.29 35.08 3.12
CA ILE A 1006 23.79 34.30 1.98
C ILE A 1006 24.81 33.25 2.45
N ARG A 1007 25.73 33.61 3.35
CA ARG A 1007 26.70 32.67 3.93
C ARG A 1007 26.01 31.53 4.67
N ARG A 1008 25.00 31.84 5.49
CA ARG A 1008 24.20 30.85 6.22
C ARG A 1008 23.48 29.91 5.24
N TYR A 1009 22.90 30.43 4.17
CA TYR A 1009 22.24 29.63 3.14
C TYR A 1009 23.21 28.62 2.51
N PHE A 1010 24.40 29.05 2.08
CA PHE A 1010 25.41 28.15 1.52
C PHE A 1010 25.84 27.05 2.51
N LEU A 1011 25.99 27.38 3.79
CA LEU A 1011 26.43 26.43 4.83
C LEU A 1011 25.38 25.39 5.23
N LYS A 1012 24.08 25.72 5.15
CA LYS A 1012 23.02 24.92 5.78
C LYS A 1012 21.96 24.38 4.83
N GLU A 1013 21.74 25.06 3.72
CA GLU A 1013 20.55 24.88 2.88
C GLU A 1013 20.90 24.57 1.42
N PHE A 1014 21.89 25.26 0.86
CA PHE A 1014 22.29 25.11 -0.56
C PHE A 1014 22.50 23.64 -0.95
N TYR A 1015 23.32 22.90 -0.19
CA TYR A 1015 23.60 21.50 -0.54
C TYR A 1015 22.37 20.59 -0.49
N LYS A 1016 21.44 20.86 0.45
CA LYS A 1016 20.18 20.09 0.53
C LYS A 1016 19.32 20.35 -0.71
N ASN A 1017 19.22 21.61 -1.13
CA ASN A 1017 18.50 21.99 -2.34
C ASN A 1017 19.17 21.38 -3.58
N HIS A 1018 20.50 21.39 -3.65
CA HIS A 1018 21.27 20.76 -4.72
C HIS A 1018 21.00 19.25 -4.82
N VAL A 1019 21.06 18.53 -3.70
CA VAL A 1019 20.74 17.10 -3.65
C VAL A 1019 19.30 16.83 -4.12
N GLN A 1020 18.35 17.71 -3.80
CA GLN A 1020 16.96 17.58 -4.23
C GLN A 1020 16.79 17.82 -5.74
N ILE A 1021 17.37 18.89 -6.28
CA ILE A 1021 17.32 19.24 -7.73
C ILE A 1021 17.86 18.08 -8.57
N TYR A 1022 18.98 17.50 -8.15
CA TYR A 1022 19.64 16.39 -8.85
C TYR A 1022 19.19 15.00 -8.38
N LYS A 1023 18.00 14.89 -7.76
CA LYS A 1023 17.36 13.59 -7.41
C LYS A 1023 18.29 12.61 -6.66
N LYS A 1024 19.04 13.13 -5.67
CA LYS A 1024 20.07 12.40 -4.91
C LYS A 1024 21.25 11.91 -5.74
N ARG A 1025 21.58 12.61 -6.82
CA ARG A 1025 22.77 12.42 -7.68
C ARG A 1025 23.50 13.77 -7.86
N PRO A 1026 23.91 14.43 -6.76
CA PRO A 1026 24.49 15.76 -6.84
C PRO A 1026 25.77 15.77 -7.67
N ILE A 1027 25.93 16.81 -8.49
CA ILE A 1027 27.13 17.02 -9.32
C ILE A 1027 28.22 17.86 -8.63
N TYR A 1028 27.86 18.53 -7.54
CA TYR A 1028 28.79 19.28 -6.69
C TYR A 1028 28.86 18.46 -5.41
N TRP A 1029 30.02 17.92 -5.08
CA TRP A 1029 30.20 17.04 -3.93
C TRP A 1029 30.70 17.86 -2.75
N LEU A 1030 29.97 17.79 -1.63
CA LEU A 1030 30.34 18.50 -0.42
C LEU A 1030 31.30 17.65 0.41
N PHE A 1031 32.59 17.99 0.34
CA PHE A 1031 33.59 17.54 1.28
C PHE A 1031 33.34 18.24 2.61
N THR A 1032 33.20 17.47 3.69
CA THR A 1032 32.87 18.02 5.01
C THR A 1032 33.64 17.31 6.12
N SER A 1033 34.12 18.08 7.09
CA SER A 1033 34.77 17.54 8.29
C SER A 1033 33.79 16.96 9.31
N GLY A 1034 32.49 17.30 9.23
CA GLY A 1034 31.47 16.74 10.11
C GLY A 1034 30.51 17.76 10.71
N LYS A 1035 30.13 17.52 11.97
CA LYS A 1035 29.00 18.20 12.63
C LYS A 1035 29.33 19.63 13.02
N GLU A 1036 30.57 19.91 13.40
CA GLU A 1036 31.02 21.26 13.77
C GLU A 1036 31.33 22.12 12.53
N GLN A 1037 31.24 21.51 11.32
CA GLN A 1037 31.45 22.15 10.04
C GLN A 1037 32.78 22.92 9.99
N GLY A 1038 33.84 22.33 10.58
CA GLY A 1038 35.16 22.95 10.63
C GLY A 1038 35.76 23.21 9.25
N PHE A 1039 35.51 22.32 8.29
CA PHE A 1039 35.90 22.44 6.89
C PHE A 1039 34.77 21.94 6.01
N ASN A 1040 34.46 22.72 4.99
CA ASN A 1040 33.49 22.37 3.95
C ASN A 1040 34.00 22.93 2.61
N ALA A 1041 33.96 22.12 1.56
CA ALA A 1041 34.25 22.57 0.20
C ALA A 1041 33.38 21.82 -0.81
N LEU A 1042 32.89 22.53 -1.83
CA LEU A 1042 32.23 21.93 -2.98
C LEU A 1042 33.29 21.55 -4.01
N VAL A 1043 33.22 20.32 -4.51
CA VAL A 1043 34.06 19.84 -5.62
C VAL A 1043 33.15 19.52 -6.79
N TYR A 1044 33.42 20.08 -7.96
CA TYR A 1044 32.66 19.75 -9.16
C TYR A 1044 33.09 18.39 -9.70
N MET A 1045 32.21 17.38 -9.69
CA MET A 1045 32.58 16.01 -10.04
C MET A 1045 33.16 15.87 -11.45
N HIS A 1046 32.69 16.67 -12.41
CA HIS A 1046 33.17 16.65 -13.79
C HIS A 1046 34.59 17.22 -13.94
N ARG A 1047 35.09 17.90 -12.91
CA ARG A 1047 36.45 18.44 -12.82
C ARG A 1047 37.35 17.64 -11.88
N TYR A 1048 36.82 16.58 -11.28
CA TYR A 1048 37.57 15.73 -10.39
C TYR A 1048 38.69 15.01 -11.17
N ASP A 1049 39.87 14.97 -10.57
CA ASP A 1049 41.02 14.19 -11.01
C ASP A 1049 41.69 13.48 -9.83
N ARG A 1050 42.66 12.60 -10.12
CA ARG A 1050 43.42 11.84 -9.10
C ARG A 1050 44.13 12.68 -8.04
N ASN A 1051 44.35 13.97 -8.29
CA ASN A 1051 45.03 14.90 -7.38
C ASN A 1051 44.05 15.76 -6.57
N THR A 1052 42.74 15.65 -6.83
CA THR A 1052 41.73 16.54 -6.23
C THR A 1052 41.68 16.43 -4.71
N VAL A 1053 41.73 15.21 -4.16
CA VAL A 1053 41.75 15.00 -2.70
C VAL A 1053 43.02 15.58 -2.08
N SER A 1054 44.16 15.45 -2.76
CA SER A 1054 45.43 16.05 -2.33
C SER A 1054 45.35 17.58 -2.32
N ARG A 1055 44.79 18.21 -3.36
CA ARG A 1055 44.57 19.67 -3.41
C ARG A 1055 43.64 20.15 -2.32
N VAL A 1056 42.51 19.48 -2.10
CA VAL A 1056 41.59 19.76 -0.97
C VAL A 1056 42.35 19.78 0.36
N ARG A 1057 43.30 18.85 0.55
CA ARG A 1057 44.13 18.77 1.74
C ARG A 1057 45.16 19.91 1.84
N THR A 1058 46.00 20.07 0.83
CA THR A 1058 47.19 20.93 0.89
C THR A 1058 46.86 22.40 0.67
N ASP A 1059 45.92 22.69 -0.22
CA ASP A 1059 45.69 24.05 -0.72
C ASP A 1059 44.55 24.72 0.07
N TYR A 1060 43.71 23.94 0.75
CA TYR A 1060 42.55 24.43 1.49
C TYR A 1060 42.54 24.00 2.97
N LEU A 1061 42.62 22.70 3.28
CA LEU A 1061 42.52 22.24 4.67
C LEU A 1061 43.68 22.73 5.56
N HIS A 1062 44.93 22.55 5.13
CA HIS A 1062 46.10 22.99 5.91
C HIS A 1062 46.15 24.53 6.09
N PRO A 1063 45.94 25.36 5.05
CA PRO A 1063 45.85 26.80 5.22
C PRO A 1063 44.72 27.24 6.17
N LEU A 1064 43.57 26.54 6.15
CA LEU A 1064 42.48 26.83 7.09
C LEU A 1064 42.88 26.49 8.52
N GLN A 1065 43.49 25.32 8.77
CA GLN A 1065 43.97 24.93 10.10
C GLN A 1065 44.92 25.99 10.67
N ASN A 1066 45.89 26.45 9.88
CA ASN A 1066 46.85 27.49 10.28
C ASN A 1066 46.14 28.81 10.64
N LYS A 1067 45.14 29.23 9.85
CA LYS A 1067 44.35 30.45 10.11
C LYS A 1067 43.50 30.33 11.38
N LEU A 1068 42.87 29.17 11.61
CA LEU A 1068 42.07 28.91 12.80
C LEU A 1068 42.92 28.82 14.07
N GLU A 1069 44.12 28.24 13.98
CA GLU A 1069 45.07 28.17 15.09
C GLU A 1069 45.56 29.57 15.49
N ALA A 1070 45.93 30.40 14.51
CA ALA A 1070 46.29 31.80 14.73
C ALA A 1070 45.15 32.59 15.41
N GLU A 1071 43.90 32.39 14.96
CA GLU A 1071 42.73 33.03 15.56
C GLU A 1071 42.45 32.53 16.98
N CYS A 1072 42.62 31.24 17.26
CA CYS A 1072 42.53 30.69 18.61
C CYS A 1072 43.57 31.33 19.55
N LEU A 1073 44.81 31.50 19.09
CA LEU A 1073 45.87 32.17 19.84
C LEU A 1073 45.52 33.64 20.12
N ARG A 1074 45.00 34.36 19.11
CA ARG A 1074 44.54 35.75 19.25
C ARG A 1074 43.41 35.88 20.27
N LEU A 1075 42.38 35.05 20.19
CA LEU A 1075 41.25 35.08 21.13
C LEU A 1075 41.66 34.71 22.56
N LYS A 1076 42.64 33.82 22.74
CA LYS A 1076 43.23 33.53 24.06
C LYS A 1076 43.94 34.76 24.64
N GLN A 1077 44.66 35.52 23.82
CA GLN A 1077 45.30 36.77 24.26
C GLN A 1077 44.25 37.84 24.62
N VAL A 1078 43.22 38.02 23.78
CA VAL A 1078 42.10 38.96 24.05
C VAL A 1078 41.39 38.62 25.36
N LEU A 1079 41.19 37.32 25.67
CA LEU A 1079 40.54 36.90 26.91
C LEU A 1079 41.33 37.26 28.18
N VAL A 1080 42.66 37.35 28.06
CA VAL A 1080 43.56 37.77 29.17
C VAL A 1080 43.53 39.28 29.38
N SER A 1081 43.31 40.08 28.32
CA SER A 1081 43.35 41.54 28.37
C SER A 1081 41.98 42.25 28.43
N GLU A 1082 40.88 41.55 28.14
CA GLU A 1082 39.53 42.13 28.07
C GLU A 1082 38.85 42.18 29.45
N ASP A 1083 38.41 43.33 29.93
CA ASP A 1083 37.79 43.47 31.26
C ASP A 1083 36.26 43.53 31.25
N SER A 1084 35.65 43.67 30.07
CA SER A 1084 34.19 43.70 29.90
C SER A 1084 33.56 42.29 30.02
N PRO A 1085 32.67 42.02 30.99
CA PRO A 1085 32.04 40.70 31.15
C PRO A 1085 31.26 40.19 29.92
N PRO A 1086 30.48 41.01 29.19
CA PRO A 1086 29.82 40.59 27.95
C PRO A 1086 30.79 40.18 26.83
N GLU A 1087 31.88 40.92 26.63
CA GLU A 1087 32.88 40.62 25.59
C GLU A 1087 33.75 39.41 25.96
N LYS A 1088 34.08 39.24 27.25
CA LYS A 1088 34.69 37.99 27.78
C LYS A 1088 33.81 36.77 27.50
N ALA A 1089 32.50 36.87 27.72
CA ALA A 1089 31.57 35.77 27.46
C ALA A 1089 31.46 35.44 25.96
N LYS A 1090 31.39 36.45 25.09
CA LYS A 1090 31.35 36.31 23.63
C LYS A 1090 32.64 35.69 23.08
N THR A 1091 33.79 36.18 23.53
CA THR A 1091 35.13 35.68 23.17
C THR A 1091 35.32 34.23 23.62
N THR A 1092 34.91 33.90 24.85
CA THR A 1092 34.94 32.51 25.37
C THR A 1092 34.08 31.57 24.54
N LYS A 1093 32.87 32.01 24.16
CA LYS A 1093 31.95 31.21 23.32
C LYS A 1093 32.55 30.94 21.93
N ARG A 1094 33.15 31.97 21.31
CA ARG A 1094 33.81 31.83 20.00
C ARG A 1094 35.04 30.94 20.07
N LEU A 1095 35.91 31.12 21.08
CA LEU A 1095 37.09 30.27 21.29
C LEU A 1095 36.68 28.80 21.47
N LYS A 1096 35.65 28.53 22.28
CA LYS A 1096 35.12 27.17 22.48
C LYS A 1096 34.61 26.55 21.16
N ALA A 1097 33.99 27.33 20.29
CA ALA A 1097 33.54 26.86 18.98
C ALA A 1097 34.73 26.53 18.06
N LEU A 1098 35.73 27.43 17.99
CA LEU A 1098 36.93 27.21 17.16
C LEU A 1098 37.76 26.02 17.64
N THR A 1099 37.92 25.83 18.95
CA THR A 1099 38.63 24.65 19.49
C THR A 1099 37.96 23.35 19.05
N LYS A 1100 36.63 23.27 19.11
CA LYS A 1100 35.89 22.08 18.64
C LYS A 1100 36.08 21.83 17.15
N GLN A 1101 36.03 22.90 16.34
CA GLN A 1101 36.30 22.79 14.91
C GLN A 1101 37.72 22.29 14.67
N MET A 1102 38.71 22.81 15.39
CA MET A 1102 40.10 22.41 15.25
C MET A 1102 40.35 20.94 15.65
N ASP A 1103 39.69 20.45 16.69
CA ASP A 1103 39.71 19.03 17.07
C ASP A 1103 39.05 18.14 16.01
N GLU A 1104 37.97 18.61 15.36
CA GLU A 1104 37.34 17.94 14.23
C GLU A 1104 38.27 17.91 13.01
N LEU A 1105 38.94 19.02 12.70
CA LEU A 1105 39.85 19.13 11.55
C LEU A 1105 41.09 18.25 11.67
N LYS A 1106 41.62 18.03 12.88
CA LYS A 1106 42.75 17.11 13.09
C LYS A 1106 42.37 15.68 12.71
N LYS A 1107 41.21 15.22 13.18
CA LYS A 1107 40.67 13.89 12.83
C LYS A 1107 40.34 13.79 11.34
N TYR A 1108 39.82 14.88 10.76
CA TYR A 1108 39.50 14.92 9.34
C TYR A 1108 40.76 14.86 8.46
N ASP A 1109 41.85 15.54 8.83
CA ASP A 1109 43.12 15.47 8.08
C ASP A 1109 43.68 14.04 8.04
N GLU A 1110 43.59 13.27 9.12
CA GLU A 1110 43.99 11.86 9.12
C GLU A 1110 43.20 11.04 8.08
N VAL A 1111 41.89 11.26 7.97
CA VAL A 1111 41.04 10.56 7.00
C VAL A 1111 41.34 11.01 5.57
N ILE A 1112 41.46 12.33 5.34
CA ILE A 1112 41.78 12.91 4.04
C ILE A 1112 43.18 12.49 3.59
N HIS A 1113 44.18 12.44 4.47
CA HIS A 1113 45.53 11.99 4.16
C HIS A 1113 45.53 10.58 3.56
N ASN A 1114 44.87 9.65 4.25
CA ASN A 1114 44.78 8.26 3.80
C ASN A 1114 44.11 8.13 2.43
N LEU A 1115 43.16 9.03 2.10
CA LEU A 1115 42.49 9.04 0.79
C LEU A 1115 43.30 9.75 -0.28
N ALA A 1116 44.03 10.81 0.07
CA ALA A 1116 44.94 11.51 -0.83
C ALA A 1116 46.04 10.57 -1.33
N ASP A 1117 46.59 9.73 -0.45
CA ASP A 1117 47.61 8.73 -0.80
C ASP A 1117 47.09 7.64 -1.73
N GLN A 1118 45.78 7.34 -1.67
CA GLN A 1118 45.13 6.37 -2.57
C GLN A 1118 44.95 6.91 -3.99
N GLN A 1119 45.00 8.23 -4.21
CA GLN A 1119 44.81 8.87 -5.51
C GLN A 1119 43.58 8.35 -6.27
N ILE A 1120 42.45 8.21 -5.56
CA ILE A 1120 41.23 7.59 -6.08
C ILE A 1120 40.79 8.32 -7.34
N GLU A 1121 40.68 7.58 -8.44
CA GLU A 1121 40.15 8.06 -9.72
C GLU A 1121 38.66 7.71 -9.84
N ILE A 1122 37.90 8.53 -10.58
CA ILE A 1122 36.49 8.30 -10.87
C ILE A 1122 36.27 8.15 -12.36
N ASP A 1123 35.25 7.37 -12.73
CA ASP A 1123 34.78 7.26 -14.11
C ASP A 1123 33.36 7.81 -14.16
N LEU A 1124 33.11 8.88 -14.92
CA LEU A 1124 31.78 9.50 -14.99
C LEU A 1124 30.71 8.52 -15.50
N ASP A 1125 31.07 7.49 -16.28
CA ASP A 1125 30.13 6.47 -16.75
C ASP A 1125 29.60 5.55 -15.62
N ASP A 1126 30.36 5.40 -14.53
CA ASP A 1126 29.91 4.71 -13.32
C ASP A 1126 28.74 5.46 -12.64
N GLY A 1127 28.53 6.73 -12.99
CA GLY A 1127 27.49 7.58 -12.42
C GLY A 1127 27.80 8.08 -11.00
N VAL A 1128 26.89 8.87 -10.43
CA VAL A 1128 27.15 9.50 -9.14
C VAL A 1128 27.16 8.48 -8.01
N VAL A 1129 26.26 7.49 -8.01
CA VAL A 1129 26.14 6.53 -6.88
C VAL A 1129 27.45 5.80 -6.63
N VAL A 1130 28.03 5.23 -7.68
CA VAL A 1130 29.22 4.39 -7.58
C VAL A 1130 30.42 5.26 -7.23
N ASN A 1131 30.59 6.41 -7.89
CA ASN A 1131 31.74 7.27 -7.61
C ASN A 1131 31.67 7.96 -6.25
N TYR A 1132 30.49 8.42 -5.83
CA TYR A 1132 30.28 9.04 -4.51
C TYR A 1132 30.61 8.05 -3.38
N ALA A 1133 30.30 6.76 -3.57
CA ALA A 1133 30.62 5.71 -2.60
C ALA A 1133 32.13 5.54 -2.38
N LYS A 1134 32.96 5.75 -3.42
CA LYS A 1134 34.43 5.69 -3.33
C LYS A 1134 34.99 6.73 -2.34
N LEU A 1135 34.28 7.84 -2.13
CA LEU A 1135 34.69 8.97 -1.28
C LEU A 1135 33.79 9.18 -0.04
N ALA A 1136 32.92 8.21 0.29
CA ALA A 1136 31.89 8.35 1.32
C ALA A 1136 32.40 8.70 2.73
N LYS A 1137 33.69 8.50 3.02
CA LYS A 1137 34.31 8.85 4.31
C LYS A 1137 34.52 10.36 4.50
N VAL A 1138 34.58 11.14 3.41
CA VAL A 1138 34.88 12.57 3.44
C VAL A 1138 33.77 13.45 2.87
N LEU A 1139 32.76 12.82 2.27
CA LEU A 1139 31.58 13.49 1.71
C LEU A 1139 30.39 13.47 2.69
N THR A 1140 29.51 14.47 2.58
CA THR A 1140 28.21 14.45 3.26
C THR A 1140 27.38 13.22 2.86
N LYS A 1141 26.56 12.67 3.77
CA LYS A 1141 25.61 11.60 3.42
C LYS A 1141 24.41 12.14 2.62
N ILE A 1142 24.01 11.43 1.56
CA ILE A 1142 22.91 11.78 0.64
C ILE A 1142 21.68 10.87 0.77
#